data_AF-A0A2H6FUR0-F1
#
_entry.id   AF-A0A2H6FUR0-F1
#
_cell.length_a   1.000
_cell.length_b   1.000
_cell.length_c   1.000
_cell.angle_alpha   90.00
_cell.angle_beta   90.00
_cell.angle_gamma   90.00
#
_symmetry.space_group_name_H-M   'P 1'
#
loop_
_entity.id
_entity.type
_entity.pdbx_description
1 polymer ?
#
loop_
_entity_poly.entity_id
_entity_poly.type
_entity_poly.pdbx_seq_one_letter_code
_entity_poly.pdbx_strand_id
1 'polypeptide(L)'
;MSWLKIRELKFLALIAGVFLISACGGGGDDVVVSGGAGDEAPIPGIYTINTTGADGGPAGGSGGDGGYVELYSDYGSGGPIEILGTGAANAGWTPTAAVVNLGSNPLSITADTTIAVETVEPAAGTPYLVADDYDLYISDGDAGLANETPVTGISVALGTTLTLELNYSGATGVRISLSNDIDNMGTITTVDFSATQRGNMRLYMASYHGNSTIDTSGALDGQSGGDVRLYPNYSFFNNGTINTSGYGSTTGAAGSGGYVSIEADYSFENTGDITTDGGTASGAGTTGGTGGYIDLETHYSNLFNSGDLSSRGGDGLTAGGDGGYQYLYVDYVGDLRNSGNMDASGGDATAGDGGDGGYFYVQLYGSDLINTGDLTTTGGSTTDSSSNGGDGGYIEVYLDYGYIYEYTPPGDILFSGNINTSGGLAVTTAGATGDGGDGGYFYVEGDYEDYPMGQRIALLGYTGIDSSGGDGNYGGDGGNLDLEHYYGWSSSETYVPSGNVTNEVDVNASGGSVVAGATTTPADGGDGGNSHMETDYYYGMLNPAIDKAVNKGNLNLSGGDSLESTTNYTGDAGHFWLWGYNGVTNTGNITAVGGDDFGTTGYGNQGDDIELYAELGPVKNSGDFDTSGGDGEYNGGDADNIDLFGPEVTNSGNLTAVGGDADPVLAGSTGGDGDDVELYSPDGRNGITHSGTVTNNGGTGTTPGTDGDYILGGELM
;
A
#
# COMPACT_ATOMS: atom_id res chain seq x y z
N MET A 1 13.76 27.10 -53.23
CA MET A 1 14.64 27.21 -54.41
C MET A 1 16.05 26.78 -53.96
N SER A 2 16.38 25.48 -53.99
CA SER A 2 17.07 24.76 -55.08
C SER A 2 18.55 25.23 -55.21
N TRP A 3 19.62 24.45 -55.01
CA TRP A 3 20.01 23.09 -55.48
C TRP A 3 21.14 22.55 -54.53
N LEU A 4 21.20 21.26 -54.16
CA LEU A 4 21.95 20.14 -54.80
C LEU A 4 23.47 20.44 -55.03
N LYS A 5 24.50 19.63 -54.71
CA LYS A 5 24.64 18.17 -54.44
C LYS A 5 26.16 17.81 -54.23
N ILE A 6 26.43 16.60 -53.69
CA ILE A 6 27.59 15.65 -53.93
C ILE A 6 28.62 15.49 -52.77
N ARG A 7 28.51 14.39 -51.98
CA ARG A 7 29.23 13.06 -51.96
C ARG A 7 30.63 13.13 -51.30
N GLU A 8 31.11 12.22 -50.45
CA GLU A 8 31.17 10.74 -50.51
C GLU A 8 31.23 10.05 -49.13
N LEU A 9 30.94 8.75 -49.17
CA LEU A 9 30.87 7.72 -48.13
C LEU A 9 32.16 6.87 -48.15
N LYS A 10 32.71 6.41 -47.01
CA LYS A 10 33.11 5.01 -46.70
C LYS A 10 34.04 4.84 -45.48
N PHE A 11 33.52 4.08 -44.51
CA PHE A 11 34.12 2.99 -43.71
C PHE A 11 35.62 2.65 -43.84
N LEU A 12 36.29 2.47 -42.70
CA LEU A 12 37.27 1.39 -42.51
C LEU A 12 37.35 0.95 -41.04
N ALA A 13 37.08 -0.33 -40.80
CA ALA A 13 37.28 -1.05 -39.54
C ALA A 13 38.75 -1.45 -39.36
N LEU A 14 39.19 -1.61 -38.11
CA LEU A 14 40.36 -2.44 -37.79
C LEU A 14 40.09 -3.26 -36.52
N ILE A 15 39.98 -4.57 -36.72
CA ILE A 15 40.02 -5.64 -35.71
C ILE A 15 41.47 -6.13 -35.62
N ALA A 16 42.00 -6.25 -34.40
CA ALA A 16 43.00 -7.24 -33.95
C ALA A 16 43.14 -7.04 -32.42
N GLY A 17 42.84 -7.97 -31.50
CA GLY A 17 42.74 -9.42 -31.56
C GLY A 17 44.00 -10.05 -30.98
N VAL A 18 44.03 -10.34 -29.68
CA VAL A 18 44.71 -11.52 -29.10
C VAL A 18 43.91 -12.02 -27.88
N PHE A 19 43.31 -13.20 -28.06
CA PHE A 19 42.84 -14.11 -27.01
C PHE A 19 44.00 -14.96 -26.48
N LEU A 20 43.93 -15.39 -25.21
CA LEU A 20 44.31 -16.69 -24.61
C LEU A 20 44.00 -16.62 -23.08
N ILE A 21 42.82 -17.03 -22.59
CA ILE A 21 42.31 -18.37 -22.17
C ILE A 21 42.70 -18.84 -20.74
N SER A 22 41.65 -18.94 -19.89
CA SER A 22 41.35 -19.86 -18.75
C SER A 22 42.22 -19.81 -17.46
N ALA A 23 41.73 -19.99 -16.22
CA ALA A 23 40.49 -20.58 -15.71
C ALA A 23 40.21 -20.23 -14.21
N CYS A 24 38.94 -20.39 -13.81
CA CYS A 24 38.40 -20.87 -12.51
C CYS A 24 38.14 -19.92 -11.31
N GLY A 25 36.86 -19.94 -10.88
CA GLY A 25 36.28 -19.56 -9.56
C GLY A 25 35.51 -18.24 -9.63
N GLY A 26 34.19 -18.16 -9.85
CA GLY A 26 33.06 -18.74 -9.09
C GLY A 26 32.73 -17.79 -7.93
N GLY A 27 31.54 -17.24 -7.70
CA GLY A 27 30.20 -17.23 -8.31
C GLY A 27 29.37 -16.23 -7.48
N GLY A 28 28.34 -15.61 -8.07
CA GLY A 28 27.50 -14.58 -7.45
C GLY A 28 27.16 -13.53 -8.50
N ASP A 29 26.08 -13.76 -9.23
CA ASP A 29 25.58 -12.85 -10.26
C ASP A 29 24.80 -11.72 -9.58
N ASP A 30 25.44 -10.55 -9.47
CA ASP A 30 24.79 -9.25 -9.27
C ASP A 30 24.00 -8.89 -10.54
N VAL A 31 22.69 -8.67 -10.41
CA VAL A 31 21.90 -7.99 -11.44
C VAL A 31 21.96 -6.49 -11.21
N VAL A 32 22.89 -5.87 -11.94
CA VAL A 32 22.81 -4.58 -12.64
C VAL A 32 21.82 -3.54 -12.09
N VAL A 33 22.27 -2.77 -11.10
CA VAL A 33 22.05 -1.32 -11.12
C VAL A 33 22.65 -0.80 -12.42
N SER A 34 21.96 0.06 -13.16
CA SER A 34 22.52 0.71 -14.35
C SER A 34 23.74 1.56 -13.98
N GLY A 35 24.93 0.94 -13.97
CA GLY A 35 26.21 1.55 -13.66
C GLY A 35 27.22 1.29 -14.78
N GLY A 36 26.94 1.82 -15.98
CA GLY A 36 27.89 1.80 -17.08
C GLY A 36 28.94 2.90 -16.92
N ALA A 37 30.10 2.56 -16.37
CA ALA A 37 31.35 3.35 -16.40
C ALA A 37 31.21 4.85 -16.05
N GLY A 38 30.95 5.09 -14.78
CA GLY A 38 30.81 6.39 -14.14
C GLY A 38 29.78 6.19 -13.04
N ASP A 39 30.23 5.79 -11.85
CA ASP A 39 29.36 5.51 -10.70
C ASP A 39 28.48 6.74 -10.41
N GLU A 40 27.25 6.72 -10.93
CA GLU A 40 26.23 7.63 -10.45
C GLU A 40 25.94 7.23 -9.01
N ALA A 41 25.96 8.20 -8.10
CA ALA A 41 25.66 7.96 -6.71
C ALA A 41 24.26 7.33 -6.57
N PRO A 42 24.04 6.46 -5.57
CA PRO A 42 22.69 5.93 -5.29
C PRO A 42 21.68 7.08 -5.21
N ILE A 43 20.53 6.93 -5.86
CA ILE A 43 19.45 7.93 -5.81
C ILE A 43 18.96 8.00 -4.36
N PRO A 44 19.06 9.16 -3.68
CA PRO A 44 18.55 9.29 -2.31
C PRO A 44 17.04 9.08 -2.25
N GLY A 45 16.55 8.50 -1.17
CA GLY A 45 15.13 8.31 -0.94
C GLY A 45 14.34 9.61 -0.83
N ILE A 46 13.07 9.54 -1.24
CA ILE A 46 12.10 10.64 -1.21
C ILE A 46 10.68 10.18 -0.82
N TYR A 47 10.47 8.88 -0.61
CA TYR A 47 9.14 8.29 -0.39
C TYR A 47 8.91 7.97 1.08
N THR A 48 7.66 7.99 1.52
CA THR A 48 7.28 7.59 2.89
C THR A 48 6.18 6.55 2.87
N ILE A 49 6.09 5.80 3.97
CA ILE A 49 4.91 5.02 4.33
C ILE A 49 4.27 5.72 5.51
N ASN A 50 2.98 6.03 5.39
CA ASN A 50 2.19 6.68 6.43
C ASN A 50 0.94 5.83 6.70
N THR A 51 0.93 5.15 7.84
CA THR A 51 -0.20 4.38 8.36
C THR A 51 -0.66 4.94 9.70
N THR A 52 -0.41 6.22 10.00
CA THR A 52 -0.74 6.79 11.32
C THR A 52 -2.24 6.74 11.63
N GLY A 53 -2.56 6.51 12.90
CA GLY A 53 -3.85 6.87 13.46
C GLY A 53 -4.01 8.38 13.56
N ALA A 54 -5.25 8.84 13.64
CA ALA A 54 -5.57 10.26 13.60
C ALA A 54 -6.00 10.80 14.97
N ASP A 55 -5.86 12.11 15.18
CA ASP A 55 -6.18 12.73 16.48
C ASP A 55 -7.68 12.70 16.81
N GLY A 56 -7.96 12.43 18.09
CA GLY A 56 -9.26 12.45 18.75
C GLY A 56 -9.57 13.71 19.57
N GLY A 57 -10.80 13.78 20.06
CA GLY A 57 -11.33 14.89 20.83
C GLY A 57 -10.89 14.90 22.31
N PRO A 58 -10.59 16.08 22.90
CA PRO A 58 -10.12 16.21 24.29
C PRO A 58 -11.18 15.96 25.39
N ALA A 59 -12.42 15.60 25.05
CA ALA A 59 -13.49 15.36 26.02
C ALA A 59 -14.00 13.91 25.95
N GLY A 60 -13.07 12.98 26.09
CA GLY A 60 -13.32 11.55 26.12
C GLY A 60 -13.30 10.87 24.75
N GLY A 61 -12.85 11.57 23.70
CA GLY A 61 -12.57 10.95 22.40
C GLY A 61 -11.20 10.30 22.39
N SER A 62 -11.06 9.22 21.64
CA SER A 62 -9.80 8.50 21.44
C SER A 62 -9.08 8.98 20.19
N GLY A 63 -7.75 9.03 20.19
CA GLY A 63 -7.00 8.99 18.95
C GLY A 63 -7.19 7.61 18.30
N GLY A 64 -7.07 7.55 16.97
CA GLY A 64 -7.11 6.29 16.25
C GLY A 64 -5.79 5.53 16.39
N ASP A 65 -5.84 4.22 16.24
CA ASP A 65 -4.67 3.36 16.30
C ASP A 65 -3.82 3.50 15.03
N GLY A 66 -2.52 3.28 15.13
CA GLY A 66 -1.61 3.16 14.01
C GLY A 66 -1.85 1.87 13.24
N GLY A 67 -1.64 1.95 11.93
CA GLY A 67 -1.81 0.84 11.00
C GLY A 67 -0.53 0.04 10.80
N TYR A 68 -0.67 -1.12 10.15
CA TYR A 68 0.36 -2.15 10.08
C TYR A 68 1.15 -2.07 8.75
N VAL A 69 2.43 -2.44 8.79
CA VAL A 69 3.28 -2.63 7.60
C VAL A 69 3.90 -4.01 7.65
N GLU A 70 3.61 -4.86 6.66
CA GLU A 70 4.07 -6.24 6.64
C GLU A 70 4.60 -6.64 5.27
N LEU A 71 5.84 -7.14 5.24
CA LEU A 71 6.46 -7.76 4.07
C LEU A 71 6.81 -9.21 4.41
N TYR A 72 6.22 -10.13 3.66
CA TYR A 72 6.16 -11.53 4.03
C TYR A 72 6.53 -12.46 2.87
N SER A 73 7.16 -13.60 3.17
CA SER A 73 7.32 -14.70 2.22
C SER A 73 7.22 -16.05 2.91
N ASP A 74 6.10 -16.75 2.67
CA ASP A 74 5.77 -18.10 3.18
C ASP A 74 6.77 -19.16 2.71
N TYR A 75 7.26 -18.99 1.49
CA TYR A 75 8.26 -19.84 0.85
C TYR A 75 9.33 -18.98 0.23
N GLY A 76 10.45 -18.82 0.93
CA GLY A 76 11.51 -17.91 0.50
C GLY A 76 12.20 -18.28 -0.81
N SER A 77 12.66 -17.28 -1.54
CA SER A 77 13.38 -17.45 -2.81
C SER A 77 14.90 -17.61 -2.66
N GLY A 78 15.44 -17.31 -1.47
CA GLY A 78 16.85 -17.02 -1.21
C GLY A 78 17.28 -15.59 -1.59
N GLY A 79 16.38 -14.80 -2.19
CA GLY A 79 16.52 -13.36 -2.38
C GLY A 79 15.90 -12.57 -1.21
N PRO A 80 16.22 -11.28 -1.06
CA PRO A 80 15.94 -10.53 0.16
C PRO A 80 14.53 -9.91 0.23
N ILE A 81 14.09 -9.63 1.46
CA ILE A 81 13.06 -8.63 1.81
C ILE A 81 13.77 -7.38 2.32
N GLU A 82 13.49 -6.22 1.73
CA GLU A 82 14.21 -5.00 2.10
C GLU A 82 13.45 -3.68 1.92
N ILE A 83 13.62 -2.80 2.91
CA ILE A 83 13.22 -1.40 2.88
C ILE A 83 14.48 -0.54 2.81
N LEU A 84 14.73 0.06 1.65
CA LEU A 84 15.97 0.77 1.36
C LEU A 84 15.80 2.30 1.34
N GLY A 85 16.80 2.99 1.92
CA GLY A 85 16.89 4.44 1.94
C GLY A 85 17.29 5.06 0.59
N THR A 86 17.59 4.23 -0.41
CA THR A 86 18.08 4.63 -1.72
C THR A 86 17.55 3.73 -2.83
N GLY A 87 17.73 4.16 -4.07
CA GLY A 87 17.26 3.45 -5.25
C GLY A 87 15.91 3.96 -5.73
N ALA A 88 15.45 3.42 -6.86
CA ALA A 88 14.15 3.69 -7.43
C ALA A 88 13.75 2.51 -8.33
N ALA A 89 12.52 2.05 -8.19
CA ALA A 89 11.90 1.13 -9.12
C ALA A 89 11.61 1.84 -10.46
N ASN A 90 11.38 1.07 -11.53
CA ASN A 90 11.07 1.61 -12.84
C ASN A 90 9.92 0.83 -13.49
N ALA A 91 8.69 1.28 -13.27
CA ALA A 91 7.50 0.73 -13.93
C ALA A 91 7.31 1.28 -15.36
N GLY A 92 8.28 2.02 -15.90
CA GLY A 92 8.22 2.60 -17.23
C GLY A 92 8.15 1.54 -18.33
N TRP A 93 7.33 1.84 -19.34
CA TRP A 93 7.14 1.00 -20.52
C TRP A 93 6.88 1.88 -21.75
N THR A 94 6.88 1.28 -22.94
CA THR A 94 6.60 2.01 -24.18
C THR A 94 5.29 1.49 -24.78
N PRO A 95 4.30 2.37 -25.01
CA PRO A 95 3.04 1.99 -25.65
C PRO A 95 3.20 1.24 -26.96
N THR A 96 2.46 0.15 -27.10
CA THR A 96 2.43 -0.65 -28.32
C THR A 96 1.70 0.12 -29.41
N ALA A 97 2.33 0.21 -30.59
CA ALA A 97 1.66 0.75 -31.77
C ALA A 97 0.65 -0.28 -32.31
N ALA A 98 -0.63 -0.14 -31.92
CA ALA A 98 -1.69 -1.05 -32.34
C ALA A 98 -2.30 -0.67 -33.70
N VAL A 99 -2.79 -1.68 -34.44
CA VAL A 99 -3.45 -1.50 -35.75
C VAL A 99 -4.92 -1.83 -35.61
N VAL A 100 -5.77 -0.82 -35.79
CA VAL A 100 -7.23 -0.96 -35.76
C VAL A 100 -7.73 -1.80 -36.93
N ASN A 101 -8.57 -2.79 -36.64
CA ASN A 101 -9.30 -3.61 -37.59
C ASN A 101 -10.80 -3.61 -37.28
N LEU A 102 -11.56 -2.76 -37.99
CA LEU A 102 -13.02 -2.62 -37.83
C LEU A 102 -13.84 -3.70 -38.56
N GLY A 103 -13.20 -4.63 -39.26
CA GLY A 103 -13.87 -5.71 -40.00
C GLY A 103 -14.53 -5.27 -41.32
N SER A 104 -15.45 -6.11 -41.83
CA SER A 104 -16.05 -5.94 -43.15
C SER A 104 -17.33 -5.10 -43.19
N ASN A 105 -17.98 -4.88 -42.05
CA ASN A 105 -19.20 -4.06 -41.93
C ASN A 105 -19.05 -3.04 -40.78
N PRO A 106 -18.11 -2.09 -40.88
CA PRO A 106 -17.83 -1.15 -39.80
C PRO A 106 -18.90 -0.05 -39.70
N LEU A 107 -19.15 0.44 -38.48
CA LEU A 107 -19.91 1.66 -38.23
C LEU A 107 -18.95 2.83 -37.96
N SER A 108 -19.16 3.96 -38.63
CA SER A 108 -18.39 5.20 -38.41
C SER A 108 -19.28 6.32 -37.89
N ILE A 109 -19.04 6.73 -36.65
CA ILE A 109 -19.67 7.87 -36.01
C ILE A 109 -18.82 9.11 -36.31
N THR A 110 -19.34 9.99 -37.16
CA THR A 110 -18.63 11.20 -37.65
C THR A 110 -19.31 12.51 -37.23
N ALA A 111 -20.41 12.40 -36.49
CA ALA A 111 -21.14 13.49 -35.85
C ALA A 111 -21.84 12.91 -34.61
N ASP A 112 -22.28 13.77 -33.70
CA ASP A 112 -23.03 13.34 -32.52
C ASP A 112 -24.22 12.48 -32.92
N THR A 113 -24.26 11.26 -32.39
CA THR A 113 -25.20 10.22 -32.81
C THR A 113 -25.75 9.50 -31.59
N THR A 114 -27.08 9.42 -31.49
CA THR A 114 -27.75 8.51 -30.56
C THR A 114 -28.16 7.25 -31.31
N ILE A 115 -27.72 6.08 -30.85
CA ILE A 115 -28.19 4.79 -31.37
C ILE A 115 -29.37 4.36 -30.50
N ALA A 116 -30.56 4.33 -31.10
CA ALA A 116 -31.81 4.03 -30.43
C ALA A 116 -32.10 2.52 -30.34
N VAL A 117 -32.87 2.12 -29.34
CA VAL A 117 -33.46 0.77 -29.26
C VAL A 117 -34.79 0.78 -30.00
N GLU A 118 -34.82 0.14 -31.16
CA GLU A 118 -35.95 0.20 -32.08
C GLU A 118 -36.88 -1.01 -31.93
N THR A 119 -38.16 -0.75 -32.19
CA THR A 119 -39.21 -1.80 -32.28
C THR A 119 -39.77 -1.94 -33.69
N VAL A 120 -39.35 -1.05 -34.59
CA VAL A 120 -39.72 -0.99 -36.00
C VAL A 120 -38.46 -0.57 -36.77
N GLU A 121 -38.27 -1.18 -37.94
CA GLU A 121 -37.15 -0.89 -38.83
C GLU A 121 -37.04 0.63 -39.11
N PRO A 122 -35.89 1.26 -38.81
CA PRO A 122 -35.70 2.70 -39.05
C PRO A 122 -35.41 2.99 -40.53
N ALA A 123 -35.01 4.23 -40.83
CA ALA A 123 -34.68 4.61 -42.20
C ALA A 123 -33.32 4.02 -42.61
N ALA A 124 -33.20 3.61 -43.88
CA ALA A 124 -31.97 3.09 -44.45
C ALA A 124 -30.73 3.95 -44.10
N GLY A 125 -29.67 3.30 -43.62
CA GLY A 125 -28.43 3.91 -43.15
C GLY A 125 -28.43 4.35 -41.69
N THR A 126 -29.53 4.16 -40.95
CA THR A 126 -29.61 4.50 -39.52
C THR A 126 -29.09 3.34 -38.69
N PRO A 127 -28.10 3.56 -37.79
CA PRO A 127 -27.69 2.53 -36.84
C PRO A 127 -28.73 2.36 -35.73
N TYR A 128 -28.99 1.14 -35.32
CA TYR A 128 -29.99 0.84 -34.27
C TYR A 128 -29.68 -0.45 -33.50
N LEU A 129 -30.24 -0.53 -32.29
CA LEU A 129 -30.23 -1.70 -31.42
C LEU A 129 -31.64 -2.28 -31.29
N VAL A 130 -31.74 -3.52 -30.82
CA VAL A 130 -33.03 -4.17 -30.48
C VAL A 130 -32.99 -4.65 -29.04
N ALA A 131 -34.12 -4.55 -28.33
CA ALA A 131 -34.22 -4.98 -26.95
C ALA A 131 -33.88 -6.47 -26.79
N ASP A 132 -33.01 -6.79 -25.84
CA ASP A 132 -32.46 -8.13 -25.55
C ASP A 132 -31.71 -8.80 -26.72
N ASP A 133 -31.35 -8.02 -27.76
CA ASP A 133 -30.40 -8.40 -28.80
C ASP A 133 -29.07 -7.67 -28.56
N TYR A 134 -27.95 -8.33 -28.79
CA TYR A 134 -26.61 -7.80 -28.52
C TYR A 134 -25.86 -7.38 -29.78
N ASP A 135 -26.42 -7.66 -30.94
CA ASP A 135 -25.88 -7.19 -32.21
C ASP A 135 -26.31 -5.73 -32.47
N LEU A 136 -25.42 -4.98 -33.13
CA LEU A 136 -25.70 -3.63 -33.62
C LEU A 136 -25.96 -3.70 -35.13
N TYR A 137 -26.98 -3.02 -35.63
CA TYR A 137 -27.39 -3.07 -37.03
C TYR A 137 -27.29 -1.70 -37.70
N ILE A 138 -27.15 -1.70 -39.03
CA ILE A 138 -27.34 -0.52 -39.89
C ILE A 138 -28.50 -0.83 -40.81
N SER A 139 -29.61 -0.12 -40.62
CA SER A 139 -30.85 -0.34 -41.36
C SER A 139 -30.65 -0.34 -42.87
N ASP A 140 -31.25 -1.31 -43.57
CA ASP A 140 -31.38 -1.27 -45.03
C ASP A 140 -32.67 -0.57 -45.51
N GLY A 141 -33.53 -0.19 -44.55
CA GLY A 141 -34.79 0.51 -44.74
C GLY A 141 -35.92 -0.37 -45.26
N ASP A 142 -35.82 -1.70 -45.11
CA ASP A 142 -36.90 -2.62 -45.41
C ASP A 142 -37.99 -2.64 -44.31
N ALA A 143 -38.65 -3.78 -44.08
CA ALA A 143 -39.68 -3.90 -43.05
C ALA A 143 -39.34 -4.92 -41.95
N GLY A 144 -38.18 -5.58 -42.04
CA GLY A 144 -37.74 -6.63 -41.15
C GLY A 144 -36.67 -6.13 -40.19
N LEU A 145 -37.05 -5.91 -38.94
CA LEU A 145 -36.13 -5.56 -37.87
C LEU A 145 -35.09 -6.67 -37.64
N ALA A 146 -33.82 -6.29 -37.44
CA ALA A 146 -32.69 -7.16 -37.14
C ALA A 146 -32.49 -8.29 -38.17
N ASN A 147 -32.63 -7.97 -39.45
CA ASN A 147 -32.41 -8.92 -40.55
C ASN A 147 -31.10 -8.67 -41.31
N GLU A 148 -30.37 -7.62 -40.95
CA GLU A 148 -29.16 -7.16 -41.57
C GLU A 148 -27.94 -7.93 -41.06
N THR A 149 -26.82 -7.75 -41.75
CA THR A 149 -25.54 -8.23 -41.23
C THR A 149 -25.15 -7.34 -40.03
N PRO A 150 -24.82 -7.92 -38.87
CA PRO A 150 -24.36 -7.15 -37.72
C PRO A 150 -23.13 -6.28 -38.05
N VAL A 151 -23.04 -5.14 -37.38
CA VAL A 151 -21.86 -4.28 -37.39
C VAL A 151 -20.68 -5.06 -36.83
N THR A 152 -19.56 -5.04 -37.55
CA THR A 152 -18.37 -5.79 -37.13
C THR A 152 -17.54 -5.03 -36.11
N GLY A 153 -17.38 -3.71 -36.28
CA GLY A 153 -16.57 -2.83 -35.42
C GLY A 153 -17.06 -1.39 -35.49
N ILE A 154 -16.65 -0.57 -34.52
CA ILE A 154 -17.11 0.82 -34.37
C ILE A 154 -15.92 1.77 -34.39
N SER A 155 -16.04 2.88 -35.11
CA SER A 155 -15.13 4.03 -35.00
C SER A 155 -15.90 5.27 -34.57
N VAL A 156 -15.39 5.98 -33.57
CA VAL A 156 -15.95 7.25 -33.08
C VAL A 156 -14.95 8.36 -33.32
N ALA A 157 -15.31 9.35 -34.13
CA ALA A 157 -14.40 10.41 -34.54
C ALA A 157 -14.14 11.44 -33.42
N LEU A 158 -12.98 12.10 -33.50
CA LEU A 158 -12.61 13.16 -32.58
C LEU A 158 -13.65 14.29 -32.52
N GLY A 159 -14.02 14.68 -31.30
CA GLY A 159 -15.00 15.73 -31.04
C GLY A 159 -16.45 15.35 -31.35
N THR A 160 -16.74 14.05 -31.44
CA THR A 160 -18.10 13.53 -31.62
C THR A 160 -18.52 12.65 -30.45
N THR A 161 -19.81 12.67 -30.11
CA THR A 161 -20.38 11.84 -29.05
C THR A 161 -21.28 10.74 -29.61
N LEU A 162 -20.98 9.50 -29.27
CA LEU A 162 -21.85 8.34 -29.44
C LEU A 162 -22.65 8.11 -28.13
N THR A 163 -23.96 8.30 -28.19
CA THR A 163 -24.89 8.01 -27.09
C THR A 163 -25.65 6.73 -27.36
N LEU A 164 -25.65 5.79 -26.41
CA LEU A 164 -26.29 4.49 -26.54
C LEU A 164 -27.56 4.38 -25.69
N GLU A 165 -28.67 3.99 -26.30
CA GLU A 165 -29.88 3.59 -25.57
C GLU A 165 -29.77 2.17 -24.98
N LEU A 166 -30.58 1.88 -23.96
CA LEU A 166 -30.41 0.71 -23.09
C LEU A 166 -31.19 -0.50 -23.62
N ASN A 167 -30.50 -1.43 -24.27
CA ASN A 167 -31.07 -2.66 -24.84
C ASN A 167 -31.00 -3.90 -23.91
N TYR A 168 -30.39 -3.80 -22.74
CA TYR A 168 -30.05 -4.95 -21.90
C TYR A 168 -30.59 -4.84 -20.46
N SER A 169 -30.83 -6.01 -19.84
CA SER A 169 -31.17 -6.17 -18.43
C SER A 169 -32.42 -5.37 -18.03
N GLY A 170 -33.51 -5.51 -18.78
CA GLY A 170 -34.74 -4.75 -18.52
C GLY A 170 -34.58 -3.25 -18.74
N ALA A 171 -33.78 -2.87 -19.74
CA ALA A 171 -33.43 -1.49 -20.08
C ALA A 171 -32.68 -0.73 -18.98
N THR A 172 -31.82 -1.43 -18.22
CA THR A 172 -30.92 -0.82 -17.21
C THR A 172 -29.52 -0.53 -17.76
N GLY A 173 -29.16 -1.14 -18.89
CA GLY A 173 -27.86 -0.95 -19.53
C GLY A 173 -27.89 -1.21 -21.03
N VAL A 174 -26.77 -0.94 -21.68
CA VAL A 174 -26.48 -1.32 -23.06
C VAL A 174 -25.52 -2.52 -23.08
N ARG A 175 -25.77 -3.49 -23.95
CA ARG A 175 -24.84 -4.55 -24.31
C ARG A 175 -24.65 -4.61 -25.82
N ILE A 176 -23.40 -4.54 -26.28
CA ILE A 176 -23.03 -4.68 -27.70
C ILE A 176 -21.95 -5.75 -27.84
N SER A 177 -22.11 -6.64 -28.82
CA SER A 177 -21.11 -7.63 -29.23
C SER A 177 -20.60 -7.32 -30.62
N LEU A 178 -19.28 -7.20 -30.76
CA LEU A 178 -18.59 -6.93 -32.00
C LEU A 178 -17.58 -8.03 -32.28
N SER A 179 -17.43 -8.38 -33.56
CA SER A 179 -16.42 -9.36 -34.00
C SER A 179 -15.04 -8.73 -34.23
N ASN A 180 -14.99 -7.41 -34.24
CA ASN A 180 -13.84 -6.60 -34.56
C ASN A 180 -13.69 -5.44 -33.55
N ASP A 181 -12.80 -4.51 -33.83
CA ASP A 181 -12.33 -3.55 -32.85
C ASP A 181 -13.30 -2.38 -32.62
N ILE A 182 -13.13 -1.73 -31.47
CA ILE A 182 -13.63 -0.37 -31.22
C ILE A 182 -12.44 0.59 -31.29
N ASP A 183 -12.57 1.62 -32.12
CA ASP A 183 -11.66 2.77 -32.22
C ASP A 183 -12.35 4.03 -31.70
N ASN A 184 -12.04 4.42 -30.46
CA ASN A 184 -12.66 5.55 -29.78
C ASN A 184 -11.72 6.77 -29.78
N MET A 185 -11.93 7.68 -30.73
CA MET A 185 -11.29 9.00 -30.75
C MET A 185 -12.21 10.10 -30.20
N GLY A 186 -13.48 9.80 -29.89
CA GLY A 186 -14.49 10.75 -29.42
C GLY A 186 -15.00 10.43 -28.02
N THR A 187 -16.30 10.59 -27.76
CA THR A 187 -16.92 10.22 -26.48
C THR A 187 -17.95 9.12 -26.68
N ILE A 188 -17.89 8.06 -25.89
CA ILE A 188 -18.94 7.04 -25.82
C ILE A 188 -19.66 7.17 -24.47
N THR A 189 -20.99 7.28 -24.50
CA THR A 189 -21.84 7.42 -23.30
C THR A 189 -23.13 6.63 -23.44
N THR A 190 -23.85 6.44 -22.35
CA THR A 190 -25.21 5.90 -22.30
C THR A 190 -26.25 7.00 -22.06
N VAL A 191 -27.52 6.68 -22.24
CA VAL A 191 -28.63 7.45 -21.67
C VAL A 191 -28.86 7.09 -20.20
N ASP A 192 -29.68 7.87 -19.49
CA ASP A 192 -30.07 7.58 -18.11
C ASP A 192 -30.99 6.35 -18.04
N PHE A 193 -30.76 5.47 -17.06
CA PHE A 193 -31.75 4.44 -16.69
C PHE A 193 -32.89 5.07 -15.90
N SER A 194 -32.55 5.95 -14.96
CA SER A 194 -33.48 6.69 -14.13
C SER A 194 -32.90 8.05 -13.74
N ALA A 195 -33.71 8.89 -13.09
CA ALA A 195 -33.25 10.17 -12.56
C ALA A 195 -32.14 10.02 -11.49
N THR A 196 -31.95 8.83 -10.92
CA THR A 196 -30.95 8.57 -9.87
C THR A 196 -29.83 7.64 -10.32
N GLN A 197 -29.86 7.13 -11.57
CA GLN A 197 -28.88 6.16 -12.06
C GLN A 197 -28.61 6.35 -13.55
N ARG A 198 -27.33 6.53 -13.91
CA ARG A 198 -26.89 6.48 -15.31
C ARG A 198 -26.93 5.04 -15.85
N GLY A 199 -27.24 4.86 -17.13
CA GLY A 199 -27.33 3.53 -17.73
C GLY A 199 -25.97 2.83 -17.79
N ASN A 200 -25.95 1.53 -17.52
CA ASN A 200 -24.73 0.72 -17.55
C ASN A 200 -24.29 0.43 -18.98
N MET A 201 -23.00 0.17 -19.20
CA MET A 201 -22.40 -0.17 -20.49
C MET A 201 -21.64 -1.49 -20.40
N ARG A 202 -21.89 -2.38 -21.35
CA ARG A 202 -21.14 -3.64 -21.52
C ARG A 202 -20.79 -3.87 -22.98
N LEU A 203 -19.50 -3.88 -23.31
CA LEU A 203 -19.02 -4.01 -24.68
C LEU A 203 -18.12 -5.24 -24.81
N TYR A 204 -18.42 -6.09 -25.79
CA TYR A 204 -17.57 -7.21 -26.20
C TYR A 204 -16.99 -6.88 -27.57
N MET A 205 -15.67 -6.99 -27.74
CA MET A 205 -14.98 -6.64 -28.97
C MET A 205 -13.75 -7.52 -29.19
N ALA A 206 -13.12 -7.43 -30.36
CA ALA A 206 -11.82 -8.04 -30.56
C ALA A 206 -10.74 -7.28 -29.76
N SER A 207 -10.52 -6.01 -30.07
CA SER A 207 -9.66 -5.11 -29.27
C SER A 207 -10.34 -3.76 -29.04
N TYR A 208 -9.93 -3.07 -27.98
CA TYR A 208 -10.32 -1.68 -27.71
C TYR A 208 -9.12 -0.75 -27.93
N HIS A 209 -9.36 0.34 -28.67
CA HIS A 209 -8.41 1.43 -28.88
C HIS A 209 -9.05 2.74 -28.44
N GLY A 210 -8.74 3.22 -27.25
CA GLY A 210 -9.24 4.49 -26.71
C GLY A 210 -8.18 5.58 -26.79
N ASN A 211 -8.48 6.72 -27.40
CA ASN A 211 -7.65 7.93 -27.34
C ASN A 211 -8.45 9.14 -26.81
N SER A 212 -9.62 8.87 -26.25
CA SER A 212 -10.59 9.85 -25.77
C SER A 212 -11.57 9.14 -24.81
N THR A 213 -12.69 9.76 -24.48
CA THR A 213 -13.47 9.42 -23.28
C THR A 213 -14.49 8.28 -23.46
N ILE A 214 -14.63 7.43 -22.46
CA ILE A 214 -15.91 6.75 -22.13
C ILE A 214 -16.48 7.45 -20.89
N ASP A 215 -17.72 7.91 -20.97
CA ASP A 215 -18.37 8.66 -19.89
C ASP A 215 -19.74 8.06 -19.57
N THR A 216 -19.85 7.45 -18.39
CA THR A 216 -21.12 7.04 -17.78
C THR A 216 -21.25 7.66 -16.39
N SER A 217 -20.62 8.80 -16.15
CA SER A 217 -20.80 9.54 -14.90
C SER A 217 -22.25 10.01 -14.73
N GLY A 218 -22.65 10.23 -13.48
CA GLY A 218 -23.91 10.87 -13.17
C GLY A 218 -23.96 12.27 -13.79
N ALA A 219 -25.12 12.68 -14.29
CA ALA A 219 -25.36 13.96 -14.96
C ALA A 219 -26.47 14.80 -14.28
N LEU A 220 -27.15 14.24 -13.27
CA LEU A 220 -28.26 14.86 -12.54
C LEU A 220 -27.93 14.91 -11.03
N ASP A 221 -28.52 15.87 -10.30
CA ASP A 221 -28.32 16.02 -8.84
C ASP A 221 -28.51 14.69 -8.10
N GLY A 222 -27.47 14.21 -7.42
CA GLY A 222 -27.45 12.95 -6.68
C GLY A 222 -27.51 11.67 -7.53
N GLN A 223 -27.30 11.75 -8.84
CA GLN A 223 -27.35 10.60 -9.73
C GLN A 223 -26.06 9.78 -9.63
N SER A 224 -26.18 8.48 -9.38
CA SER A 224 -25.04 7.57 -9.44
C SER A 224 -24.56 7.37 -10.87
N GLY A 225 -23.24 7.18 -11.02
CA GLY A 225 -22.65 6.79 -12.29
C GLY A 225 -23.03 5.36 -12.67
N GLY A 226 -22.97 5.07 -13.97
CA GLY A 226 -23.28 3.78 -14.54
C GLY A 226 -22.01 2.97 -14.75
N ASP A 227 -22.14 1.65 -14.76
CA ASP A 227 -21.00 0.76 -14.92
C ASP A 227 -20.43 0.80 -16.34
N VAL A 228 -19.13 0.56 -16.50
CA VAL A 228 -18.46 0.31 -17.78
C VAL A 228 -17.76 -1.04 -17.70
N ARG A 229 -18.18 -2.01 -18.52
CA ARG A 229 -17.54 -3.32 -18.62
C ARG A 229 -17.06 -3.56 -20.04
N LEU A 230 -15.76 -3.76 -20.22
CA LEU A 230 -15.12 -3.97 -21.51
C LEU A 230 -14.48 -5.36 -21.52
N TYR A 231 -14.85 -6.16 -22.52
CA TYR A 231 -14.36 -7.54 -22.68
C TYR A 231 -13.69 -7.71 -24.06
N PRO A 232 -12.49 -7.11 -24.26
CA PRO A 232 -11.69 -7.36 -25.45
C PRO A 232 -11.12 -8.78 -25.44
N ASN A 233 -11.46 -9.58 -26.45
CA ASN A 233 -10.91 -10.94 -26.62
C ASN A 233 -9.41 -10.95 -26.96
N TYR A 234 -8.81 -9.79 -27.25
CA TYR A 234 -7.39 -9.67 -27.55
C TYR A 234 -6.71 -8.62 -26.69
N SER A 235 -6.90 -7.33 -27.00
CA SER A 235 -6.08 -6.29 -26.38
C SER A 235 -6.88 -5.06 -26.01
N PHE A 236 -6.47 -4.46 -24.90
CA PHE A 236 -6.97 -3.20 -24.39
C PHE A 236 -5.85 -2.16 -24.49
N PHE A 237 -6.02 -1.17 -25.36
CA PHE A 237 -5.11 -0.03 -25.48
C PHE A 237 -5.90 1.24 -25.16
N ASN A 238 -5.66 1.84 -24.00
CA ASN A 238 -6.35 3.04 -23.58
C ASN A 238 -5.39 4.19 -23.28
N ASN A 239 -5.62 5.30 -23.98
CA ASN A 239 -4.95 6.59 -23.84
C ASN A 239 -5.95 7.71 -23.49
N GLY A 240 -7.22 7.38 -23.28
CA GLY A 240 -8.26 8.33 -22.89
C GLY A 240 -8.87 8.02 -21.53
N THR A 241 -9.77 8.88 -21.07
CA THR A 241 -10.37 8.74 -19.73
C THR A 241 -11.57 7.80 -19.75
N ILE A 242 -11.74 6.99 -18.70
CA ILE A 242 -12.98 6.28 -18.41
C ILE A 242 -13.55 6.86 -17.12
N ASN A 243 -14.75 7.44 -17.17
CA ASN A 243 -15.37 8.08 -16.01
C ASN A 243 -16.75 7.49 -15.72
N THR A 244 -16.93 6.95 -14.52
CA THR A 244 -18.19 6.45 -13.98
C THR A 244 -18.56 7.14 -12.66
N SER A 245 -18.03 8.34 -12.40
CA SER A 245 -18.24 9.04 -11.13
C SER A 245 -19.71 9.33 -10.84
N GLY A 246 -20.07 9.34 -9.55
CA GLY A 246 -21.35 9.85 -9.08
C GLY A 246 -21.44 11.37 -9.22
N TYR A 247 -22.65 11.90 -9.39
CA TYR A 247 -22.88 13.34 -9.43
C TYR A 247 -23.15 13.88 -8.03
N GLY A 248 -22.64 15.07 -7.73
CA GLY A 248 -22.86 15.71 -6.44
C GLY A 248 -24.34 16.05 -6.17
N SER A 249 -24.66 16.40 -4.93
CA SER A 249 -26.00 16.90 -4.59
C SER A 249 -25.98 18.09 -3.64
N THR A 250 -26.93 18.99 -3.84
CA THR A 250 -27.21 20.11 -2.92
C THR A 250 -28.49 19.93 -2.12
N THR A 251 -29.28 18.88 -2.41
CA THR A 251 -30.62 18.69 -1.84
C THR A 251 -30.89 17.29 -1.28
N GLY A 252 -30.02 16.33 -1.54
CA GLY A 252 -30.08 14.95 -1.05
C GLY A 252 -28.69 14.31 -0.99
N ALA A 253 -28.64 12.99 -0.86
CA ALA A 253 -27.39 12.26 -0.98
C ALA A 253 -26.78 12.47 -2.37
N ALA A 254 -25.46 12.57 -2.43
CA ALA A 254 -24.76 12.53 -3.71
C ALA A 254 -24.80 11.11 -4.31
N GLY A 255 -24.58 11.02 -5.62
CA GLY A 255 -24.53 9.74 -6.31
C GLY A 255 -23.25 8.99 -6.00
N SER A 256 -23.31 7.66 -5.99
CA SER A 256 -22.12 6.81 -5.90
C SER A 256 -21.42 6.70 -7.25
N GLY A 257 -20.13 6.38 -7.22
CA GLY A 257 -19.39 5.90 -8.38
C GLY A 257 -19.95 4.59 -8.93
N GLY A 258 -19.74 4.36 -10.23
CA GLY A 258 -20.06 3.10 -10.90
C GLY A 258 -18.90 2.11 -10.87
N TYR A 259 -19.10 0.95 -11.49
CA TYR A 259 -18.07 -0.09 -11.62
C TYR A 259 -17.37 -0.03 -12.99
N VAL A 260 -16.04 -0.01 -13.02
CA VAL A 260 -15.23 -0.20 -14.24
C VAL A 260 -14.61 -1.59 -14.18
N SER A 261 -14.82 -2.41 -15.20
CA SER A 261 -14.11 -3.69 -15.36
C SER A 261 -13.64 -3.91 -16.77
N ILE A 262 -12.40 -4.30 -16.89
CA ILE A 262 -11.72 -4.51 -18.14
C ILE A 262 -10.98 -5.84 -18.03
N GLU A 263 -11.45 -6.82 -18.80
CA GLU A 263 -10.89 -8.18 -18.85
C GLU A 263 -10.34 -8.41 -20.27
N ALA A 264 -9.02 -8.41 -20.41
CA ALA A 264 -8.34 -8.59 -21.69
C ALA A 264 -7.58 -9.91 -21.73
N ASP A 265 -7.75 -10.72 -22.79
CA ASP A 265 -7.03 -11.99 -22.85
C ASP A 265 -5.51 -11.83 -23.03
N TYR A 266 -5.05 -10.76 -23.69
CA TYR A 266 -3.63 -10.52 -23.96
C TYR A 266 -3.23 -9.11 -23.48
N SER A 267 -2.70 -8.28 -24.37
CA SER A 267 -2.10 -6.99 -23.98
C SER A 267 -3.08 -6.08 -23.26
N PHE A 268 -2.72 -5.64 -22.05
CA PHE A 268 -3.41 -4.61 -21.30
C PHE A 268 -2.48 -3.41 -21.13
N GLU A 269 -2.83 -2.29 -21.75
CA GLU A 269 -2.04 -1.06 -21.75
C GLU A 269 -2.97 0.13 -21.47
N ASN A 270 -2.85 0.70 -20.28
CA ASN A 270 -3.59 1.89 -19.86
C ASN A 270 -2.65 3.07 -19.56
N THR A 271 -2.92 4.20 -20.18
CA THR A 271 -2.22 5.48 -19.98
C THR A 271 -3.17 6.64 -19.72
N GLY A 272 -4.49 6.38 -19.74
CA GLY A 272 -5.52 7.36 -19.44
C GLY A 272 -6.18 7.05 -18.11
N ASP A 273 -6.73 8.09 -17.48
CA ASP A 273 -7.26 7.96 -16.12
C ASP A 273 -8.57 7.17 -16.09
N ILE A 274 -8.77 6.41 -15.01
CA ILE A 274 -10.02 5.70 -14.72
C ILE A 274 -10.57 6.23 -13.40
N THR A 275 -11.77 6.80 -13.44
CA THR A 275 -12.39 7.45 -12.28
C THR A 275 -13.75 6.86 -11.99
N THR A 276 -13.94 6.43 -10.75
CA THR A 276 -15.18 5.90 -10.19
C THR A 276 -15.55 6.62 -8.88
N ASP A 277 -15.17 7.89 -8.74
CA ASP A 277 -15.39 8.66 -7.50
C ASP A 277 -16.89 8.82 -7.15
N GLY A 278 -17.19 8.86 -5.87
CA GLY A 278 -18.46 9.32 -5.36
C GLY A 278 -18.66 10.83 -5.51
N GLY A 279 -19.91 11.26 -5.63
CA GLY A 279 -20.23 12.67 -5.73
C GLY A 279 -20.12 13.40 -4.39
N THR A 280 -19.75 14.68 -4.42
CA THR A 280 -19.76 15.55 -3.23
C THR A 280 -21.16 16.07 -2.90
N ALA A 281 -21.54 16.03 -1.64
CA ALA A 281 -22.79 16.54 -1.09
C ALA A 281 -22.57 17.80 -0.24
N SER A 282 -23.33 18.87 -0.51
CA SER A 282 -23.17 20.17 0.18
C SER A 282 -24.46 20.75 0.75
N GLY A 283 -25.56 20.00 0.68
CA GLY A 283 -26.87 20.40 1.18
C GLY A 283 -27.06 20.16 2.68
N ALA A 284 -28.14 20.69 3.26
CA ALA A 284 -28.51 20.35 4.64
C ALA A 284 -28.97 18.89 4.72
N GLY A 285 -28.35 18.09 5.61
CA GLY A 285 -28.67 16.67 5.81
C GLY A 285 -28.20 15.73 4.70
N THR A 286 -27.15 16.10 3.96
CA THR A 286 -26.67 15.33 2.79
C THR A 286 -25.39 14.56 3.10
N THR A 287 -25.30 13.34 2.60
CA THR A 287 -24.13 12.45 2.69
C THR A 287 -23.37 12.42 1.37
N GLY A 288 -22.05 12.28 1.45
CA GLY A 288 -21.20 12.02 0.31
C GLY A 288 -21.58 10.72 -0.41
N GLY A 289 -21.26 10.62 -1.69
CA GLY A 289 -21.39 9.38 -2.44
C GLY A 289 -20.20 8.46 -2.17
N THR A 290 -20.42 7.15 -2.07
CA THR A 290 -19.33 6.17 -2.01
C THR A 290 -18.57 6.11 -3.34
N GLY A 291 -17.26 5.91 -3.27
CA GLY A 291 -16.44 5.49 -4.40
C GLY A 291 -16.91 4.18 -5.02
N GLY A 292 -16.59 3.99 -6.29
CA GLY A 292 -16.94 2.82 -7.07
C GLY A 292 -15.88 1.73 -7.02
N TYR A 293 -15.77 0.97 -8.10
CA TYR A 293 -14.85 -0.16 -8.18
C TYR A 293 -14.11 -0.13 -9.51
N ILE A 294 -12.81 -0.41 -9.50
CA ILE A 294 -11.98 -0.56 -10.70
C ILE A 294 -11.40 -1.97 -10.72
N ASP A 295 -11.68 -2.72 -11.79
CA ASP A 295 -11.22 -4.10 -12.00
C ASP A 295 -10.42 -4.19 -13.30
N LEU A 296 -9.10 -4.37 -13.20
CA LEU A 296 -8.21 -4.45 -14.34
C LEU A 296 -7.59 -5.84 -14.40
N GLU A 297 -7.98 -6.63 -15.38
CA GLU A 297 -7.59 -8.03 -15.50
C GLU A 297 -6.98 -8.33 -16.87
N THR A 298 -5.90 -9.11 -16.86
CA THR A 298 -5.40 -9.80 -18.04
C THR A 298 -5.13 -11.27 -17.76
N HIS A 299 -5.43 -12.12 -18.73
CA HIS A 299 -5.21 -13.56 -18.58
C HIS A 299 -3.79 -13.98 -18.97
N TYR A 300 -3.36 -13.66 -20.19
CA TYR A 300 -2.18 -14.29 -20.80
C TYR A 300 -1.07 -13.28 -21.17
N SER A 301 -1.07 -12.08 -20.59
CA SER A 301 -0.06 -11.07 -20.88
C SER A 301 0.13 -10.07 -19.74
N ASN A 302 0.89 -9.01 -20.03
CA ASN A 302 1.25 -7.99 -19.07
C ASN A 302 0.10 -7.00 -18.83
N LEU A 303 0.02 -6.50 -17.61
CA LEU A 303 -0.83 -5.38 -17.21
C LEU A 303 0.06 -4.15 -16.99
N PHE A 304 0.00 -3.21 -17.93
CA PHE A 304 0.74 -1.96 -17.85
C PHE A 304 -0.21 -0.79 -17.64
N ASN A 305 -0.07 -0.12 -16.50
CA ASN A 305 -0.82 1.07 -16.13
C ASN A 305 0.10 2.27 -15.87
N SER A 306 -0.28 3.42 -16.42
CA SER A 306 0.36 4.72 -16.18
C SER A 306 -0.64 5.88 -16.10
N GLY A 307 -1.94 5.60 -16.26
CA GLY A 307 -3.00 6.55 -15.96
C GLY A 307 -3.42 6.40 -14.50
N ASP A 308 -3.95 7.47 -13.91
CA ASP A 308 -4.36 7.45 -12.51
C ASP A 308 -5.66 6.67 -12.33
N LEU A 309 -5.78 5.93 -11.23
CA LEU A 309 -6.96 5.16 -10.84
C LEU A 309 -7.57 5.79 -9.58
N SER A 310 -8.81 6.27 -9.68
CA SER A 310 -9.49 6.97 -8.59
C SER A 310 -10.84 6.35 -8.31
N SER A 311 -11.08 6.00 -7.05
CA SER A 311 -12.34 5.47 -6.53
C SER A 311 -12.64 6.10 -5.18
N ARG A 312 -12.51 7.42 -5.07
CA ARG A 312 -12.63 8.14 -3.79
C ARG A 312 -14.09 8.28 -3.35
N GLY A 313 -14.29 8.31 -2.05
CA GLY A 313 -15.51 8.81 -1.44
C GLY A 313 -15.68 10.30 -1.69
N GLY A 314 -16.94 10.74 -1.83
CA GLY A 314 -17.27 12.15 -1.93
C GLY A 314 -17.47 12.77 -0.55
N ASP A 315 -17.12 14.06 -0.38
CA ASP A 315 -17.40 14.74 0.89
C ASP A 315 -18.91 14.91 1.13
N GLY A 316 -19.31 15.02 2.38
CA GLY A 316 -20.69 15.30 2.77
C GLY A 316 -20.82 16.27 3.94
N LEU A 317 -22.08 16.58 4.26
CA LEU A 317 -22.38 17.35 5.48
C LEU A 317 -22.49 16.39 6.66
N THR A 318 -23.38 15.40 6.58
CA THR A 318 -23.69 14.51 7.73
C THR A 318 -22.96 13.17 7.71
N ALA A 319 -22.23 12.88 6.64
CA ALA A 319 -21.26 11.79 6.54
C ALA A 319 -20.45 11.97 5.25
N GLY A 320 -19.16 11.64 5.31
CA GLY A 320 -18.36 11.37 4.12
C GLY A 320 -18.86 10.13 3.41
N GLY A 321 -18.56 10.00 2.11
CA GLY A 321 -18.69 8.72 1.42
C GLY A 321 -17.44 7.89 1.62
N ASP A 322 -17.57 6.57 1.66
CA ASP A 322 -16.42 5.67 1.78
C ASP A 322 -15.64 5.60 0.45
N GLY A 323 -14.36 5.29 0.56
CA GLY A 323 -13.50 4.88 -0.54
C GLY A 323 -13.98 3.59 -1.20
N GLY A 324 -13.60 3.43 -2.46
CA GLY A 324 -13.93 2.30 -3.30
C GLY A 324 -12.86 1.21 -3.31
N TYR A 325 -12.94 0.32 -4.30
CA TYR A 325 -12.04 -0.83 -4.43
C TYR A 325 -11.29 -0.77 -5.77
N GLN A 326 -10.02 -1.14 -5.77
CA GLN A 326 -9.21 -1.25 -6.99
C GLN A 326 -8.49 -2.58 -7.03
N TYR A 327 -8.70 -3.32 -8.11
CA TYR A 327 -8.17 -4.66 -8.34
C TYR A 327 -7.31 -4.65 -9.60
N LEU A 328 -6.04 -5.03 -9.48
CA LEU A 328 -5.15 -5.25 -10.62
C LEU A 328 -4.73 -6.72 -10.61
N TYR A 329 -5.03 -7.43 -11.69
CA TYR A 329 -4.94 -8.88 -11.74
C TYR A 329 -4.30 -9.41 -13.02
N VAL A 330 -3.36 -10.33 -12.85
CA VAL A 330 -2.75 -11.09 -13.93
C VAL A 330 -2.94 -12.58 -13.65
N ASP A 331 -3.86 -13.24 -14.37
CA ASP A 331 -4.37 -14.57 -14.02
C ASP A 331 -3.39 -15.73 -14.29
N TYR A 332 -2.70 -15.74 -15.45
CA TYR A 332 -1.82 -16.87 -15.80
C TYR A 332 -0.34 -16.51 -15.84
N VAL A 333 0.04 -15.46 -16.57
CA VAL A 333 1.43 -14.97 -16.66
C VAL A 333 1.50 -13.57 -17.23
N GLY A 334 2.30 -12.71 -16.60
CA GLY A 334 2.68 -11.43 -17.15
C GLY A 334 3.23 -10.47 -16.10
N ASP A 335 4.00 -9.50 -16.56
CA ASP A 335 4.45 -8.41 -15.71
C ASP A 335 3.26 -7.52 -15.33
N LEU A 336 3.23 -7.05 -14.08
CA LEU A 336 2.40 -5.94 -13.66
C LEU A 336 3.28 -4.71 -13.46
N ARG A 337 3.02 -3.64 -14.21
CA ARG A 337 3.73 -2.37 -14.04
C ARG A 337 2.74 -1.25 -13.84
N ASN A 338 2.75 -0.64 -12.66
CA ASN A 338 1.95 0.53 -12.35
C ASN A 338 2.84 1.77 -12.11
N SER A 339 2.54 2.84 -12.83
CA SER A 339 3.17 4.17 -12.64
C SER A 339 2.18 5.30 -12.46
N GLY A 340 0.88 5.01 -12.60
CA GLY A 340 -0.19 5.94 -12.26
C GLY A 340 -0.50 5.86 -10.77
N ASN A 341 -0.98 6.97 -10.20
CA ASN A 341 -1.38 6.99 -8.80
C ASN A 341 -2.69 6.22 -8.61
N MET A 342 -2.84 5.58 -7.46
CA MET A 342 -4.06 4.89 -7.05
C MET A 342 -4.62 5.58 -5.81
N ASP A 343 -5.87 6.01 -5.87
CA ASP A 343 -6.55 6.73 -4.78
C ASP A 343 -7.95 6.18 -4.51
N ALA A 344 -8.16 5.65 -3.31
CA ALA A 344 -9.45 5.26 -2.77
C ALA A 344 -9.68 5.90 -1.39
N SER A 345 -9.32 7.16 -1.20
CA SER A 345 -9.59 7.86 0.06
C SER A 345 -11.09 7.93 0.38
N GLY A 346 -11.43 7.95 1.66
CA GLY A 346 -12.74 8.37 2.16
C GLY A 346 -12.98 9.87 1.93
N GLY A 347 -14.24 10.28 1.98
CA GLY A 347 -14.66 11.67 1.87
C GLY A 347 -14.78 12.37 3.23
N ASP A 348 -14.59 13.68 3.26
CA ASP A 348 -14.71 14.46 4.49
C ASP A 348 -16.17 14.68 4.92
N ALA A 349 -16.39 15.00 6.20
CA ALA A 349 -17.65 15.45 6.74
C ALA A 349 -17.56 16.77 7.51
N THR A 350 -18.67 17.50 7.61
CA THR A 350 -18.69 18.80 8.32
C THR A 350 -19.64 18.85 9.53
N ALA A 351 -20.57 17.90 9.64
CA ALA A 351 -21.61 17.77 10.67
C ALA A 351 -21.98 16.28 10.90
N GLY A 352 -20.99 15.40 10.81
CA GLY A 352 -21.11 13.95 10.89
C GLY A 352 -19.77 13.26 10.71
N ASP A 353 -19.74 11.94 10.56
CA ASP A 353 -18.50 11.16 10.53
C ASP A 353 -17.80 11.22 9.17
N GLY A 354 -16.47 11.18 9.16
CA GLY A 354 -15.69 10.98 7.93
C GLY A 354 -16.01 9.64 7.27
N GLY A 355 -15.78 9.52 5.97
CA GLY A 355 -15.89 8.23 5.27
C GLY A 355 -14.62 7.41 5.39
N ASP A 356 -14.73 6.08 5.38
CA ASP A 356 -13.57 5.20 5.50
C ASP A 356 -12.76 5.15 4.19
N GLY A 357 -11.48 4.85 4.31
CA GLY A 357 -10.59 4.53 3.19
C GLY A 357 -10.99 3.23 2.49
N GLY A 358 -10.61 3.13 1.23
CA GLY A 358 -10.93 2.00 0.36
C GLY A 358 -9.88 0.88 0.38
N TYR A 359 -9.87 0.08 -0.68
CA TYR A 359 -9.06 -1.14 -0.72
C TYR A 359 -8.36 -1.31 -2.06
N PHE A 360 -7.05 -1.56 -2.02
CA PHE A 360 -6.26 -1.98 -3.17
C PHE A 360 -5.87 -3.44 -3.02
N TYR A 361 -6.15 -4.23 -4.04
CA TYR A 361 -5.66 -5.59 -4.14
C TYR A 361 -4.96 -5.81 -5.46
N VAL A 362 -3.72 -6.25 -5.35
CA VAL A 362 -2.88 -6.54 -6.50
C VAL A 362 -2.49 -8.00 -6.42
N GLN A 363 -2.85 -8.77 -7.43
CA GLN A 363 -2.45 -10.16 -7.50
C GLN A 363 -1.94 -10.50 -8.89
N LEU A 364 -0.78 -11.14 -8.95
CA LEU A 364 -0.23 -11.64 -10.20
C LEU A 364 0.31 -13.06 -10.03
N TYR A 365 0.17 -13.82 -11.09
CA TYR A 365 0.73 -15.14 -11.23
C TYR A 365 1.89 -15.10 -12.23
N GLY A 366 3.12 -15.26 -11.74
CA GLY A 366 4.36 -15.29 -12.51
C GLY A 366 4.87 -13.90 -12.95
N SER A 367 6.18 -13.78 -13.16
CA SER A 367 6.86 -12.54 -13.59
C SER A 367 6.87 -11.41 -12.53
N ASP A 368 7.28 -10.19 -12.93
CA ASP A 368 7.59 -9.10 -11.99
C ASP A 368 6.38 -8.21 -11.69
N LEU A 369 6.27 -7.75 -10.43
CA LEU A 369 5.43 -6.62 -10.02
C LEU A 369 6.31 -5.40 -9.80
N ILE A 370 5.99 -4.30 -10.48
CA ILE A 370 6.68 -3.02 -10.27
C ILE A 370 5.64 -1.90 -10.11
N ASN A 371 5.60 -1.29 -8.93
CA ASN A 371 4.82 -0.08 -8.67
C ASN A 371 5.74 1.14 -8.46
N THR A 372 5.43 2.24 -9.13
CA THR A 372 6.10 3.55 -8.97
C THR A 372 5.14 4.70 -8.68
N GLY A 373 3.83 4.44 -8.72
CA GLY A 373 2.78 5.41 -8.41
C GLY A 373 2.48 5.47 -6.90
N ASP A 374 1.98 6.61 -6.45
CA ASP A 374 1.56 6.79 -5.06
C ASP A 374 0.26 5.99 -4.81
N LEU A 375 0.15 5.37 -3.64
CA LEU A 375 -1.00 4.57 -3.21
C LEU A 375 -1.65 5.23 -1.99
N THR A 376 -2.92 5.63 -2.11
CA THR A 376 -3.66 6.37 -1.07
C THR A 376 -5.01 5.72 -0.75
N THR A 377 -5.20 5.34 0.52
CA THR A 377 -6.46 4.78 1.07
C THR A 377 -6.80 5.46 2.40
N THR A 378 -6.62 6.77 2.53
CA THR A 378 -6.83 7.49 3.80
C THR A 378 -8.30 7.60 4.20
N GLY A 379 -8.58 7.64 5.49
CA GLY A 379 -9.89 8.02 6.02
C GLY A 379 -10.21 9.51 5.85
N GLY A 380 -11.49 9.83 5.78
CA GLY A 380 -12.00 11.19 5.71
C GLY A 380 -12.03 11.89 7.06
N SER A 381 -11.77 13.19 7.10
CA SER A 381 -11.80 13.97 8.35
C SER A 381 -13.18 14.55 8.64
N THR A 382 -13.43 14.92 9.91
CA THR A 382 -14.64 15.65 10.30
C THR A 382 -14.37 16.98 10.99
N THR A 383 -15.26 17.95 10.77
CA THR A 383 -15.30 19.19 11.55
C THR A 383 -16.39 19.24 12.61
N ASP A 384 -17.13 18.15 12.84
CA ASP A 384 -18.11 18.05 13.92
C ASP A 384 -17.45 17.59 15.23
N SER A 385 -17.65 18.37 16.28
CA SER A 385 -17.10 18.11 17.62
C SER A 385 -17.52 16.80 18.26
N SER A 386 -18.58 16.15 17.78
CA SER A 386 -19.08 14.88 18.36
C SER A 386 -19.03 13.70 17.40
N SER A 387 -18.34 13.84 16.27
CA SER A 387 -18.23 12.80 15.24
C SER A 387 -16.80 12.36 15.05
N ASN A 388 -16.68 11.21 14.43
CA ASN A 388 -15.41 10.53 14.27
C ASN A 388 -14.79 10.83 12.90
N GLY A 389 -13.46 10.76 12.83
CA GLY A 389 -12.80 10.55 11.55
C GLY A 389 -13.12 9.17 10.99
N GLY A 390 -12.98 9.01 9.68
CA GLY A 390 -13.07 7.68 9.04
C GLY A 390 -11.74 6.95 9.14
N ASP A 391 -11.77 5.62 9.07
CA ASP A 391 -10.57 4.79 9.18
C ASP A 391 -9.79 4.78 7.87
N GLY A 392 -8.49 4.49 7.95
CA GLY A 392 -7.65 4.14 6.83
C GLY A 392 -8.03 2.80 6.20
N GLY A 393 -7.70 2.64 4.93
CA GLY A 393 -8.00 1.45 4.14
C GLY A 393 -6.78 0.55 3.92
N TYR A 394 -6.94 -0.53 3.15
CA TYR A 394 -5.91 -1.58 3.04
C TYR A 394 -5.30 -1.64 1.64
N ILE A 395 -4.03 -2.02 1.60
CA ILE A 395 -3.26 -2.28 0.39
C ILE A 395 -2.66 -3.67 0.53
N GLU A 396 -3.11 -4.61 -0.28
CA GLU A 396 -2.64 -6.00 -0.27
C GLU A 396 -2.06 -6.40 -1.62
N VAL A 397 -0.89 -7.03 -1.58
CA VAL A 397 -0.12 -7.41 -2.77
C VAL A 397 0.30 -8.86 -2.66
N TYR A 398 -0.08 -9.67 -3.65
CA TYR A 398 0.24 -11.10 -3.71
C TYR A 398 0.94 -11.43 -5.03
N LEU A 399 2.08 -12.12 -4.94
CA LEU A 399 2.79 -12.70 -6.09
C LEU A 399 2.92 -14.21 -5.88
N ASP A 400 2.45 -14.99 -6.85
CA ASP A 400 2.53 -16.45 -6.88
C ASP A 400 3.11 -16.91 -8.24
N TYR A 401 3.44 -18.20 -8.42
CA TYR A 401 3.88 -18.75 -9.69
C TYR A 401 2.75 -18.81 -10.74
N GLY A 402 3.12 -18.56 -11.99
CA GLY A 402 2.21 -18.61 -13.14
C GLY A 402 2.07 -19.99 -13.78
N TYR A 403 1.10 -20.13 -14.69
CA TYR A 403 0.93 -21.36 -15.48
C TYR A 403 0.42 -21.08 -16.90
N ILE A 404 1.26 -21.27 -17.91
CA ILE A 404 0.82 -21.36 -19.32
C ILE A 404 1.44 -22.60 -19.96
N TYR A 405 0.69 -23.70 -19.96
CA TYR A 405 1.13 -25.04 -20.40
C TYR A 405 2.26 -25.65 -19.55
N GLU A 406 3.16 -24.81 -19.05
CA GLU A 406 4.25 -25.05 -18.11
C GLU A 406 4.18 -23.97 -17.02
N TYR A 407 4.66 -24.31 -15.83
CA TYR A 407 4.76 -23.35 -14.74
C TYR A 407 5.76 -22.24 -15.08
N THR A 408 5.42 -21.01 -14.73
CA THR A 408 6.28 -19.85 -14.88
C THR A 408 6.67 -19.33 -13.50
N PRO A 409 7.97 -19.19 -13.20
CA PRO A 409 8.40 -18.65 -11.92
C PRO A 409 7.82 -17.25 -11.63
N PRO A 410 7.51 -16.95 -10.37
CA PRO A 410 7.31 -15.59 -9.90
C PRO A 410 8.61 -14.78 -10.05
N GLY A 411 8.48 -13.47 -10.23
CA GLY A 411 9.58 -12.52 -10.35
C GLY A 411 9.79 -11.68 -9.10
N ASP A 412 10.28 -10.46 -9.27
CA ASP A 412 10.50 -9.51 -8.17
C ASP A 412 9.23 -8.69 -7.86
N ILE A 413 9.08 -8.28 -6.60
CA ILE A 413 8.12 -7.26 -6.15
C ILE A 413 8.89 -5.99 -5.81
N LEU A 414 8.71 -4.93 -6.60
CA LEU A 414 9.44 -3.67 -6.45
C LEU A 414 8.49 -2.48 -6.29
N PHE A 415 8.68 -1.72 -5.21
CA PHE A 415 7.92 -0.50 -4.93
C PHE A 415 8.80 0.74 -4.87
N SER A 416 8.32 1.81 -5.48
CA SER A 416 8.69 3.19 -5.21
C SER A 416 7.40 4.02 -5.27
N GLY A 417 7.31 5.11 -4.52
CA GLY A 417 6.06 5.87 -4.39
C GLY A 417 5.61 5.96 -2.94
N ASN A 418 4.88 7.01 -2.63
CA ASN A 418 4.33 7.22 -1.28
C ASN A 418 3.19 6.24 -1.05
N ILE A 419 3.14 5.69 0.16
CA ILE A 419 2.04 4.84 0.63
C ILE A 419 1.38 5.60 1.77
N ASN A 420 0.08 5.84 1.68
CA ASN A 420 -0.67 6.56 2.69
C ASN A 420 -2.03 5.89 2.98
N THR A 421 -2.10 5.22 4.12
CA THR A 421 -3.29 4.55 4.65
C THR A 421 -3.73 5.20 5.96
N SER A 422 -3.33 6.44 6.26
CA SER A 422 -3.64 7.08 7.55
C SER A 422 -5.14 7.28 7.79
N GLY A 423 -5.53 7.28 9.07
CA GLY A 423 -6.88 7.63 9.51
C GLY A 423 -7.26 9.09 9.27
N GLY A 424 -8.55 9.38 9.39
CA GLY A 424 -9.14 10.71 9.28
C GLY A 424 -9.20 11.45 10.61
N LEU A 425 -9.03 12.77 10.62
CA LEU A 425 -9.01 13.56 11.86
C LEU A 425 -10.41 13.77 12.44
N ALA A 426 -10.52 13.67 13.77
CA ALA A 426 -11.60 14.28 14.52
C ALA A 426 -11.27 15.73 14.93
N VAL A 427 -12.24 16.41 15.52
CA VAL A 427 -12.04 17.78 16.03
C VAL A 427 -11.29 17.74 17.35
N THR A 428 -10.13 18.39 17.42
CA THR A 428 -9.28 18.46 18.63
C THR A 428 -9.55 19.68 19.54
N THR A 429 -10.61 20.45 19.27
CA THR A 429 -10.93 21.64 20.09
C THR A 429 -11.56 21.26 21.44
N ALA A 430 -11.35 22.09 22.47
CA ALA A 430 -11.84 21.84 23.83
C ALA A 430 -13.35 21.49 23.86
N GLY A 431 -13.69 20.34 24.46
CA GLY A 431 -15.05 19.84 24.60
C GLY A 431 -15.53 18.94 23.45
N ALA A 432 -14.71 18.72 22.42
CA ALA A 432 -15.00 17.74 21.38
C ALA A 432 -14.77 16.31 21.89
N THR A 433 -15.63 15.39 21.47
CA THR A 433 -15.76 14.02 21.99
C THR A 433 -15.59 12.96 20.91
N GLY A 434 -15.32 13.35 19.66
CA GLY A 434 -15.18 12.40 18.55
C GLY A 434 -13.84 11.67 18.58
N ASP A 435 -13.82 10.48 18.01
CA ASP A 435 -12.63 9.65 17.90
C ASP A 435 -11.92 9.90 16.56
N GLY A 436 -10.59 9.96 16.56
CA GLY A 436 -9.82 9.93 15.32
C GLY A 436 -9.95 8.56 14.65
N GLY A 437 -9.82 8.51 13.33
CA GLY A 437 -9.85 7.25 12.59
C GLY A 437 -8.53 6.48 12.73
N ASP A 438 -8.62 5.15 12.66
CA ASP A 438 -7.47 4.25 12.71
C ASP A 438 -6.68 4.33 11.40
N GLY A 439 -5.39 4.01 11.45
CA GLY A 439 -4.54 3.78 10.30
C GLY A 439 -4.80 2.42 9.66
N GLY A 440 -4.58 2.35 8.34
CA GLY A 440 -4.82 1.14 7.55
C GLY A 440 -3.57 0.29 7.33
N TYR A 441 -3.69 -0.77 6.53
CA TYR A 441 -2.67 -1.80 6.38
C TYR A 441 -1.94 -1.74 5.03
N PHE A 442 -0.63 -1.95 5.05
CA PHE A 442 0.17 -2.24 3.86
C PHE A 442 0.82 -3.62 3.96
N TYR A 443 0.36 -4.55 3.13
CA TYR A 443 0.77 -5.96 3.13
C TYR A 443 1.31 -6.39 1.77
N VAL A 444 2.45 -7.08 1.78
CA VAL A 444 3.06 -7.65 0.59
C VAL A 444 3.51 -9.07 0.86
N GLU A 445 3.05 -10.00 0.04
CA GLU A 445 3.41 -11.41 0.08
C GLU A 445 4.01 -11.89 -1.25
N GLY A 446 5.15 -12.57 -1.13
CA GLY A 446 5.73 -13.37 -2.20
C GLY A 446 5.67 -14.85 -1.87
N ASP A 447 4.84 -15.60 -2.59
CA ASP A 447 4.86 -17.06 -2.60
C ASP A 447 5.81 -17.55 -3.70
N TYR A 448 6.95 -18.10 -3.29
CA TYR A 448 7.95 -18.66 -4.19
C TYR A 448 8.03 -20.18 -4.12
N GLU A 449 6.94 -20.85 -3.69
CA GLU A 449 6.83 -22.30 -3.72
C GLU A 449 7.17 -22.84 -5.13
N ASP A 450 7.84 -23.98 -5.17
CA ASP A 450 8.32 -24.69 -6.36
C ASP A 450 9.43 -23.99 -7.18
N TYR A 451 9.53 -22.66 -7.13
CA TYR A 451 10.42 -21.83 -7.95
C TYR A 451 11.23 -20.77 -7.17
N PRO A 452 11.93 -21.13 -6.07
CA PRO A 452 12.81 -20.20 -5.37
C PRO A 452 14.10 -19.95 -6.18
N MET A 453 14.12 -18.84 -6.92
CA MET A 453 15.17 -18.47 -7.89
C MET A 453 15.94 -17.19 -7.50
N GLY A 454 15.79 -16.72 -6.26
CA GLY A 454 16.42 -15.50 -5.76
C GLY A 454 15.60 -14.22 -5.97
N GLN A 455 14.28 -14.35 -6.15
CA GLN A 455 13.32 -13.25 -6.23
C GLN A 455 13.39 -12.32 -5.02
N ARG A 456 13.05 -11.06 -5.21
CA ARG A 456 13.19 -10.01 -4.20
C ARG A 456 11.86 -9.33 -3.90
N ILE A 457 11.62 -8.98 -2.63
CA ILE A 457 10.61 -7.99 -2.21
C ILE A 457 11.36 -6.75 -1.76
N ALA A 458 11.18 -5.61 -2.45
CA ALA A 458 11.91 -4.40 -2.12
C ALA A 458 11.13 -3.10 -2.25
N LEU A 459 11.18 -2.31 -1.17
CA LEU A 459 10.73 -0.94 -1.11
C LEU A 459 11.96 -0.03 -1.31
N LEU A 460 12.00 0.72 -2.42
CA LEU A 460 13.19 1.45 -2.87
C LEU A 460 13.00 2.96 -2.75
N GLY A 461 13.94 3.62 -2.06
CA GLY A 461 14.01 5.07 -1.96
C GLY A 461 13.08 5.65 -0.89
N TYR A 462 12.88 4.93 0.21
CA TYR A 462 12.06 5.40 1.33
C TYR A 462 12.88 6.23 2.31
N THR A 463 12.24 7.16 3.03
CA THR A 463 12.88 8.00 4.04
C THR A 463 12.42 7.68 5.45
N GLY A 464 11.27 7.02 5.59
CA GLY A 464 10.73 6.60 6.87
C GLY A 464 9.36 5.95 6.76
N ILE A 465 8.97 5.33 7.86
CA ILE A 465 7.66 4.72 8.11
C ILE A 465 7.08 5.42 9.34
N ASP A 466 5.84 5.89 9.23
CA ASP A 466 5.09 6.45 10.34
C ASP A 466 3.80 5.66 10.53
N SER A 467 3.76 4.91 11.64
CA SER A 467 2.65 4.08 12.09
C SER A 467 2.22 4.49 13.49
N SER A 468 2.49 5.72 13.94
CA SER A 468 2.10 6.14 15.28
C SER A 468 0.58 6.20 15.46
N GLY A 469 0.13 5.95 16.69
CA GLY A 469 -1.24 6.24 17.10
C GLY A 469 -1.52 7.74 17.16
N GLY A 470 -2.79 8.11 17.03
CA GLY A 470 -3.25 9.50 17.11
C GLY A 470 -3.38 9.99 18.54
N ASP A 471 -3.24 11.29 18.76
CA ASP A 471 -3.41 11.88 20.10
C ASP A 471 -4.90 12.02 20.45
N GLY A 472 -5.30 11.83 21.72
CA GLY A 472 -6.70 12.00 22.13
C GLY A 472 -6.87 12.32 23.61
N ASN A 473 -8.10 12.30 24.13
CA ASN A 473 -8.27 12.16 25.59
C ASN A 473 -7.84 10.76 26.04
N TYR A 474 -7.95 9.79 25.14
CA TYR A 474 -7.23 8.53 25.19
C TYR A 474 -6.39 8.47 23.92
N GLY A 475 -5.09 8.19 24.01
CA GLY A 475 -4.27 7.99 22.83
C GLY A 475 -4.65 6.71 22.09
N GLY A 476 -4.44 6.68 20.77
CA GLY A 476 -4.49 5.43 20.01
C GLY A 476 -3.17 4.68 20.08
N ASP A 477 -3.18 3.38 19.89
CA ASP A 477 -1.97 2.54 19.95
C ASP A 477 -1.10 2.75 18.70
N GLY A 478 0.20 2.48 18.77
CA GLY A 478 1.10 2.45 17.62
C GLY A 478 0.90 1.17 16.79
N GLY A 479 1.14 1.26 15.49
CA GLY A 479 1.01 0.15 14.54
C GLY A 479 2.32 -0.59 14.31
N ASN A 480 2.24 -1.86 13.89
CA ASN A 480 3.40 -2.74 13.81
C ASN A 480 4.17 -2.68 12.48
N LEU A 481 5.45 -3.06 12.54
CA LEU A 481 6.28 -3.36 11.37
C LEU A 481 6.79 -4.81 11.42
N ASP A 482 6.37 -5.63 10.46
CA ASP A 482 6.74 -7.04 10.38
C ASP A 482 7.46 -7.34 9.05
N LEU A 483 8.69 -7.85 9.14
CA LEU A 483 9.46 -8.33 7.98
C LEU A 483 9.86 -9.78 8.22
N GLU A 484 9.19 -10.71 7.56
CA GLU A 484 9.38 -12.14 7.77
C GLU A 484 9.71 -12.86 6.47
N HIS A 485 10.75 -13.69 6.49
CA HIS A 485 11.14 -14.46 5.32
C HIS A 485 11.45 -15.90 5.70
N TYR A 486 10.62 -16.83 5.24
CA TYR A 486 10.73 -18.27 5.52
C TYR A 486 11.62 -18.98 4.49
N TYR A 487 11.93 -20.26 4.70
CA TYR A 487 12.65 -21.07 3.71
C TYR A 487 11.77 -21.46 2.52
N GLY A 488 12.37 -21.63 1.35
CA GLY A 488 11.70 -22.11 0.16
C GLY A 488 11.86 -23.59 -0.11
N TRP A 489 10.95 -24.12 -0.93
CA TRP A 489 11.05 -25.46 -1.48
C TRP A 489 10.92 -25.42 -3.00
N SER A 490 11.75 -26.19 -3.71
CA SER A 490 11.65 -26.32 -5.16
C SER A 490 11.12 -27.68 -5.60
N SER A 491 10.43 -27.69 -6.75
CA SER A 491 9.93 -28.89 -7.43
C SER A 491 11.00 -29.95 -7.75
N SER A 492 12.28 -29.60 -7.62
CA SER A 492 13.43 -30.49 -7.72
C SER A 492 13.78 -31.23 -6.42
N GLU A 493 12.93 -31.16 -5.39
CA GLU A 493 13.17 -31.61 -4.01
C GLU A 493 14.38 -30.90 -3.34
N THR A 494 14.73 -29.70 -3.81
CA THR A 494 15.80 -28.89 -3.23
C THR A 494 15.18 -27.81 -2.35
N TYR A 495 15.62 -27.74 -1.09
CA TYR A 495 15.26 -26.66 -0.17
C TYR A 495 16.19 -25.47 -0.38
N VAL A 496 15.62 -24.28 -0.38
CA VAL A 496 16.34 -23.02 -0.51
C VAL A 496 16.22 -22.28 0.83
N PRO A 497 17.32 -21.84 1.44
CA PRO A 497 17.25 -21.02 2.65
C PRO A 497 16.51 -19.70 2.39
N SER A 498 16.17 -19.04 3.48
CA SER A 498 15.59 -17.70 3.45
C SER A 498 16.63 -16.68 2.93
N GLY A 499 16.17 -15.51 2.48
CA GLY A 499 17.01 -14.39 2.10
C GLY A 499 17.44 -13.56 3.31
N ASN A 500 17.94 -12.36 3.05
CA ASN A 500 18.14 -11.39 4.13
C ASN A 500 16.86 -10.59 4.34
N VAL A 501 16.67 -10.14 5.57
CA VAL A 501 15.67 -9.11 5.95
C VAL A 501 16.42 -7.83 6.27
N THR A 502 16.02 -6.69 5.70
CA THR A 502 16.72 -5.41 5.89
C THR A 502 15.79 -4.22 6.01
N ASN A 503 15.95 -3.43 7.07
CA ASN A 503 15.40 -2.08 7.19
C ASN A 503 16.52 -1.03 7.21
N GLU A 504 16.45 -0.03 6.33
CA GLU A 504 17.37 1.12 6.31
C GLU A 504 16.75 2.44 6.77
N VAL A 505 15.44 2.49 7.03
CA VAL A 505 14.70 3.74 7.23
C VAL A 505 14.20 3.86 8.67
N ASP A 506 14.04 5.10 9.13
CA ASP A 506 13.49 5.36 10.46
C ASP A 506 12.02 4.91 10.54
N VAL A 507 11.62 4.40 11.70
CA VAL A 507 10.26 3.92 11.97
C VAL A 507 9.74 4.62 13.23
N ASN A 508 8.56 5.22 13.13
CA ASN A 508 7.83 5.77 14.25
C ASN A 508 6.55 4.98 14.45
N ALA A 509 6.52 4.13 15.47
CA ALA A 509 5.37 3.33 15.88
C ALA A 509 4.96 3.69 17.32
N SER A 510 5.15 4.95 17.73
CA SER A 510 4.79 5.36 19.08
C SER A 510 3.28 5.36 19.30
N GLY A 511 2.86 5.08 20.51
CA GLY A 511 1.49 5.33 20.93
C GLY A 511 1.16 6.83 20.96
N GLY A 512 -0.12 7.14 20.75
CA GLY A 512 -0.65 8.48 20.82
C GLY A 512 -0.70 9.00 22.25
N SER A 513 -0.48 10.30 22.45
CA SER A 513 -0.45 10.90 23.78
C SER A 513 -1.78 11.56 24.15
N VAL A 514 -1.97 11.80 25.45
CA VAL A 514 -3.07 12.62 25.94
C VAL A 514 -2.89 14.07 25.49
N VAL A 515 -3.86 14.59 24.75
CA VAL A 515 -3.84 15.99 24.28
C VAL A 515 -3.85 16.98 25.45
N ALA A 516 -3.09 18.06 25.34
CA ALA A 516 -2.96 19.11 26.38
C ALA A 516 -4.27 19.79 26.84
N GLY A 517 -5.39 19.53 26.14
CA GLY A 517 -6.73 20.03 26.44
C GLY A 517 -7.66 19.02 27.10
N ALA A 518 -7.19 17.81 27.46
CA ALA A 518 -7.99 16.73 28.03
C ALA A 518 -8.85 17.20 29.21
N THR A 519 -10.11 16.77 29.23
CA THR A 519 -11.11 17.20 30.22
C THR A 519 -11.75 16.06 31.00
N THR A 520 -11.52 14.81 30.58
CA THR A 520 -11.95 13.61 31.30
C THR A 520 -10.73 12.87 31.82
N THR A 521 -10.72 12.60 33.12
CA THR A 521 -9.63 11.86 33.81
C THR A 521 -10.20 10.62 34.53
N PRO A 522 -9.50 9.48 34.57
CA PRO A 522 -8.18 9.24 33.95
C PRO A 522 -8.25 9.40 32.42
N ALA A 523 -7.13 9.86 31.87
CA ALA A 523 -6.88 10.00 30.45
C ALA A 523 -5.55 9.29 30.22
N ASP A 524 -5.53 8.37 29.27
CA ASP A 524 -4.47 7.39 29.16
C ASP A 524 -3.85 7.50 27.75
N GLY A 525 -2.52 7.40 27.65
CA GLY A 525 -1.85 7.28 26.37
C GLY A 525 -2.10 5.91 25.73
N GLY A 526 -1.87 5.80 24.42
CA GLY A 526 -1.91 4.52 23.71
C GLY A 526 -0.58 3.80 23.79
N ASP A 527 -0.58 2.48 23.63
CA ASP A 527 0.61 1.65 23.68
C ASP A 527 1.48 1.84 22.43
N GLY A 528 2.78 1.58 22.52
CA GLY A 528 3.69 1.53 21.38
C GLY A 528 3.45 0.31 20.49
N GLY A 529 3.70 0.45 19.19
CA GLY A 529 3.65 -0.65 18.23
C GLY A 529 4.91 -1.50 18.24
N ASN A 530 4.79 -2.75 17.82
CA ASN A 530 5.89 -3.71 17.79
C ASN A 530 6.67 -3.62 16.47
N SER A 531 7.95 -4.02 16.51
CA SER A 531 8.71 -4.27 15.27
C SER A 531 9.38 -5.64 15.30
N HIS A 532 8.99 -6.48 14.34
CA HIS A 532 9.47 -7.86 14.18
C HIS A 532 10.22 -8.01 12.86
N MET A 533 11.49 -8.44 12.91
CA MET A 533 12.29 -8.70 11.72
C MET A 533 13.00 -10.04 11.84
N GLU A 534 12.59 -11.02 11.03
CA GLU A 534 12.98 -12.41 11.21
C GLU A 534 13.24 -13.14 9.89
N THR A 535 14.35 -13.89 9.85
CA THR A 535 14.67 -14.86 8.79
C THR A 535 14.12 -16.25 9.13
N ASP A 536 14.62 -17.33 8.53
CA ASP A 536 14.29 -18.71 8.94
C ASP A 536 15.51 -19.49 9.44
N TYR A 537 15.29 -20.50 10.29
CA TYR A 537 16.34 -21.42 10.73
C TYR A 537 16.56 -22.56 9.75
N TYR A 538 15.52 -22.94 9.03
CA TYR A 538 15.59 -24.12 8.18
C TYR A 538 16.53 -23.87 7.00
N TYR A 539 17.50 -24.77 6.83
CA TYR A 539 18.46 -24.76 5.74
C TYR A 539 19.41 -23.55 5.69
N GLY A 540 19.30 -22.57 6.58
CA GLY A 540 20.17 -21.39 6.55
C GLY A 540 21.66 -21.70 6.71
N MET A 541 21.99 -22.81 7.38
CA MET A 541 23.37 -23.31 7.50
C MET A 541 24.02 -23.66 6.15
N LEU A 542 23.22 -23.83 5.09
CA LEU A 542 23.71 -24.17 3.75
C LEU A 542 24.32 -22.95 3.05
N ASN A 543 23.95 -21.73 3.44
CA ASN A 543 24.48 -20.51 2.84
C ASN A 543 24.71 -19.38 3.87
N PRO A 544 25.91 -19.27 4.46
CA PRO A 544 26.22 -18.24 5.46
C PRO A 544 26.26 -16.80 4.90
N ALA A 545 26.06 -16.62 3.59
CA ALA A 545 25.97 -15.30 3.00
C ALA A 545 24.59 -14.63 3.21
N ILE A 546 23.53 -15.42 3.40
CA ILE A 546 22.13 -15.01 3.54
C ILE A 546 21.56 -15.40 4.93
N ASP A 547 20.24 -15.33 5.16
CA ASP A 547 19.58 -15.45 6.47
C ASP A 547 20.14 -14.48 7.52
N LYS A 548 20.32 -13.22 7.13
CA LYS A 548 20.73 -12.15 8.05
C LYS A 548 19.62 -11.14 8.19
N ALA A 549 19.46 -10.65 9.42
CA ALA A 549 18.59 -9.53 9.72
C ALA A 549 19.42 -8.27 9.98
N VAL A 550 19.04 -7.17 9.34
CA VAL A 550 19.78 -5.90 9.38
C VAL A 550 18.83 -4.75 9.62
N ASN A 551 19.05 -4.00 10.70
CA ASN A 551 18.39 -2.73 10.94
C ASN A 551 19.40 -1.57 10.94
N LYS A 552 19.11 -0.49 10.22
CA LYS A 552 19.93 0.73 10.22
C LYS A 552 19.17 1.99 10.61
N GLY A 553 17.84 1.99 10.48
CA GLY A 553 17.00 3.12 10.86
C GLY A 553 16.75 3.14 12.37
N ASN A 554 16.46 4.32 12.89
CA ASN A 554 16.04 4.46 14.28
C ASN A 554 14.58 4.02 14.41
N LEU A 555 14.27 3.30 15.50
CA LEU A 555 12.91 2.89 15.82
C LEU A 555 12.47 3.61 17.09
N ASN A 556 11.28 4.22 17.02
CA ASN A 556 10.57 4.77 18.17
C ASN A 556 9.29 3.96 18.38
N LEU A 557 9.28 3.15 19.43
CA LEU A 557 8.21 2.24 19.84
C LEU A 557 7.65 2.67 21.21
N SER A 558 7.87 3.93 21.62
CA SER A 558 7.44 4.41 22.92
C SER A 558 5.93 4.45 23.07
N GLY A 559 5.45 4.20 24.29
CA GLY A 559 4.06 4.45 24.63
C GLY A 559 3.75 5.94 24.76
N GLY A 560 2.47 6.28 24.72
CA GLY A 560 1.98 7.65 24.81
C GLY A 560 1.87 8.18 26.24
N ASP A 561 2.03 9.49 26.39
CA ASP A 561 1.92 10.15 27.69
C ASP A 561 0.47 10.18 28.20
N SER A 562 0.30 10.00 29.51
CA SER A 562 -0.98 9.93 30.24
C SER A 562 -1.24 11.14 31.15
N LEU A 563 -2.47 11.24 31.67
CA LEU A 563 -2.88 12.25 32.64
C LEU A 563 -3.82 11.67 33.71
N GLU A 564 -3.30 11.64 34.94
CA GLU A 564 -3.99 11.08 36.12
C GLU A 564 -4.42 9.62 35.87
N SER A 565 -3.62 8.87 35.11
CA SER A 565 -3.81 7.44 34.89
C SER A 565 -3.85 6.73 36.24
N THR A 566 -4.63 5.66 36.33
CA THR A 566 -4.76 4.87 37.56
C THR A 566 -4.17 3.47 37.43
N THR A 567 -3.52 3.20 36.30
CA THR A 567 -2.94 1.93 35.90
C THR A 567 -1.61 2.18 35.19
N ASN A 568 -0.73 1.19 35.20
CA ASN A 568 0.55 1.22 34.49
C ASN A 568 0.54 0.28 33.27
N TYR A 569 -0.62 0.12 32.63
CA TYR A 569 -0.83 -0.83 31.52
C TYR A 569 -1.46 -0.13 30.31
N THR A 570 -1.23 1.18 30.17
CA THR A 570 -1.91 2.04 29.20
C THR A 570 -0.95 3.15 28.77
N GLY A 571 -0.34 3.03 27.60
CA GLY A 571 0.85 3.80 27.26
C GLY A 571 2.14 3.02 27.51
N ASP A 572 2.09 1.69 27.50
CA ASP A 572 3.28 0.85 27.54
C ASP A 572 4.05 0.97 26.21
N ALA A 573 5.35 0.70 26.21
CA ALA A 573 6.11 0.64 24.96
C ALA A 573 5.80 -0.62 24.15
N GLY A 574 6.27 -0.66 22.91
CA GLY A 574 6.24 -1.84 22.04
C GLY A 574 7.58 -2.55 21.96
N HIS A 575 7.52 -3.86 21.71
CA HIS A 575 8.65 -4.77 21.65
C HIS A 575 9.43 -4.68 20.32
N PHE A 576 10.75 -4.84 20.40
CA PHE A 576 11.62 -4.97 19.24
C PHE A 576 12.31 -6.34 19.15
N TRP A 577 12.00 -7.11 18.11
CA TRP A 577 12.66 -8.38 17.80
C TRP A 577 13.44 -8.33 16.49
N LEU A 578 14.73 -8.63 16.56
CA LEU A 578 15.60 -8.74 15.39
C LEU A 578 16.33 -10.08 15.39
N TRP A 579 15.89 -10.99 14.52
CA TRP A 579 16.44 -12.34 14.41
C TRP A 579 16.98 -12.70 13.04
N GLY A 580 18.25 -13.12 13.03
CA GLY A 580 18.93 -13.59 11.83
C GLY A 580 19.70 -14.87 12.09
N TYR A 581 19.36 -15.96 11.42
CA TYR A 581 20.00 -17.26 11.64
C TYR A 581 21.54 -17.21 11.46
N ASN A 582 21.99 -16.54 10.40
CA ASN A 582 23.42 -16.38 10.06
C ASN A 582 23.98 -15.00 10.46
N GLY A 583 23.26 -14.24 11.28
CA GLY A 583 23.78 -13.05 11.95
C GLY A 583 22.82 -11.86 11.95
N VAL A 584 23.05 -10.99 12.91
CA VAL A 584 22.27 -9.77 13.13
C VAL A 584 23.18 -8.55 13.09
N THR A 585 22.72 -7.46 12.48
CA THR A 585 23.39 -6.16 12.55
C THR A 585 22.37 -5.05 12.78
N ASN A 586 22.52 -4.34 13.91
CA ASN A 586 21.80 -3.12 14.20
C ASN A 586 22.74 -1.90 14.28
N THR A 587 22.37 -0.81 13.61
CA THR A 587 23.06 0.48 13.74
C THR A 587 22.14 1.65 14.11
N GLY A 588 20.83 1.46 14.11
CA GLY A 588 19.87 2.48 14.51
C GLY A 588 19.62 2.47 16.01
N ASN A 589 19.24 3.62 16.56
CA ASN A 589 18.80 3.70 17.95
C ASN A 589 17.40 3.12 18.09
N ILE A 590 17.13 2.42 19.18
CA ILE A 590 15.84 1.80 19.46
C ILE A 590 15.33 2.37 20.79
N THR A 591 14.14 2.95 20.76
CA THR A 591 13.48 3.55 21.93
C THR A 591 12.17 2.83 22.14
N ALA A 592 12.04 2.11 23.25
CA ALA A 592 10.85 1.39 23.72
C ALA A 592 10.57 1.85 25.16
N VAL A 593 10.35 3.16 25.32
CA VAL A 593 10.15 3.80 26.63
C VAL A 593 8.66 3.95 26.92
N GLY A 594 8.24 3.56 28.13
CA GLY A 594 6.86 3.73 28.57
C GLY A 594 6.47 5.21 28.71
N GLY A 595 5.20 5.53 28.47
CA GLY A 595 4.70 6.90 28.55
C GLY A 595 4.69 7.47 29.97
N ASP A 596 4.96 8.78 30.10
CA ASP A 596 4.92 9.49 31.37
C ASP A 596 3.48 9.79 31.80
N ASP A 597 3.21 9.90 33.10
CA ASP A 597 1.96 10.49 33.62
C ASP A 597 2.19 11.88 34.21
N PHE A 598 1.50 12.88 33.66
CA PHE A 598 1.59 14.27 34.12
C PHE A 598 0.56 14.67 35.20
N GLY A 599 -0.10 13.69 35.81
CA GLY A 599 -1.06 13.87 36.88
C GLY A 599 -0.44 14.09 38.27
N THR A 600 -1.30 14.28 39.26
CA THR A 600 -0.93 14.43 40.68
C THR A 600 -1.15 13.15 41.49
N THR A 601 -1.64 12.10 40.84
CA THR A 601 -1.84 10.78 41.43
C THR A 601 -1.51 9.62 40.49
N GLY A 602 -0.93 9.89 39.32
CA GLY A 602 -0.85 8.88 38.27
C GLY A 602 0.40 8.02 38.25
N TYR A 603 0.41 7.12 37.27
CA TYR A 603 1.30 5.99 37.13
C TYR A 603 2.03 6.12 35.80
N GLY A 604 3.36 6.09 35.83
CA GLY A 604 4.15 5.93 34.63
C GLY A 604 4.02 4.51 34.08
N ASN A 605 4.14 4.37 32.77
CA ASN A 605 3.89 3.12 32.06
C ASN A 605 5.17 2.34 31.79
N GLN A 606 5.01 1.08 31.39
CA GLN A 606 6.14 0.14 31.28
C GLN A 606 6.94 0.39 30.00
N GLY A 607 8.26 0.21 30.07
CA GLY A 607 9.06 -0.07 28.88
C GLY A 607 8.75 -1.48 28.34
N ASP A 608 9.38 -1.86 27.24
CA ASP A 608 9.23 -3.20 26.64
C ASP A 608 10.57 -3.69 26.07
N ASP A 609 10.62 -4.97 25.77
CA ASP A 609 11.81 -5.74 25.44
C ASP A 609 12.48 -5.27 24.14
N ILE A 610 13.83 -5.30 24.14
CA ILE A 610 14.66 -5.15 22.94
C ILE A 610 15.54 -6.39 22.79
N GLU A 611 15.27 -7.20 21.78
CA GLU A 611 15.89 -8.50 21.55
C GLU A 611 16.61 -8.59 20.20
N LEU A 612 17.92 -8.90 20.24
CA LEU A 612 18.73 -9.23 19.07
C LEU A 612 19.29 -10.65 19.19
N TYR A 613 18.87 -11.55 18.31
CA TYR A 613 19.24 -12.96 18.40
C TYR A 613 19.80 -13.53 17.08
N ALA A 614 20.88 -14.32 17.18
CA ALA A 614 21.45 -15.06 16.06
C ALA A 614 21.95 -16.45 16.49
N GLU A 615 21.68 -17.48 15.69
CA GLU A 615 22.09 -18.86 16.02
C GLU A 615 23.52 -19.20 15.61
N LEU A 616 23.91 -18.88 14.37
CA LEU A 616 25.21 -19.25 13.79
C LEU A 616 26.12 -18.06 13.50
N GLY A 617 25.53 -16.89 13.27
CA GLY A 617 26.27 -15.66 12.97
C GLY A 617 26.54 -14.78 14.18
N PRO A 618 27.34 -13.71 14.00
CA PRO A 618 27.54 -12.72 15.05
C PRO A 618 26.30 -11.83 15.23
N VAL A 619 26.05 -11.40 16.46
CA VAL A 619 25.18 -10.24 16.77
C VAL A 619 26.05 -9.00 16.88
N LYS A 620 25.70 -7.96 16.13
CA LYS A 620 26.41 -6.68 16.15
C LYS A 620 25.44 -5.53 16.38
N ASN A 621 25.63 -4.79 17.46
CA ASN A 621 24.91 -3.56 17.74
C ASN A 621 25.86 -2.37 17.84
N SER A 622 25.43 -1.22 17.31
CA SER A 622 26.10 0.05 17.52
C SER A 622 25.17 1.23 17.81
N GLY A 623 23.85 1.02 17.74
CA GLY A 623 22.85 2.01 18.14
C GLY A 623 22.57 1.94 19.64
N ASP A 624 22.10 3.05 20.19
CA ASP A 624 21.70 3.14 21.59
C ASP A 624 20.31 2.52 21.79
N PHE A 625 20.12 1.75 22.86
CA PHE A 625 18.86 1.12 23.25
C PHE A 625 18.34 1.73 24.55
N ASP A 626 17.04 1.99 24.60
CA ASP A 626 16.34 2.55 25.76
C ASP A 626 14.99 1.84 25.95
N THR A 627 14.86 1.07 27.03
CA THR A 627 13.65 0.34 27.47
C THR A 627 13.12 0.90 28.79
N SER A 628 13.41 2.17 29.10
CA SER A 628 13.07 2.75 30.40
C SER A 628 11.56 2.80 30.63
N GLY A 629 11.14 2.67 31.89
CA GLY A 629 9.77 2.95 32.27
C GLY A 629 9.49 4.45 32.35
N GLY A 630 8.23 4.84 32.15
CA GLY A 630 7.77 6.22 32.23
C GLY A 630 7.70 6.76 33.66
N ASP A 631 7.83 8.07 33.82
CA ASP A 631 7.70 8.75 35.11
C ASP A 631 6.23 8.87 35.53
N GLY A 632 5.94 8.78 36.83
CA GLY A 632 4.58 9.02 37.34
C GLY A 632 4.57 9.47 38.78
N GLU A 633 3.65 10.35 39.18
CA GLU A 633 3.67 10.96 40.51
C GLU A 633 3.59 9.92 41.66
N TYR A 634 2.74 8.90 41.53
CA TYR A 634 2.57 7.86 42.55
C TYR A 634 3.40 6.59 42.27
N ASN A 635 3.50 6.17 41.02
CA ASN A 635 4.30 5.02 40.63
C ASN A 635 5.08 5.34 39.35
N GLY A 636 6.38 5.03 39.34
CA GLY A 636 7.12 4.95 38.09
C GLY A 636 6.82 3.63 37.38
N GLY A 637 6.93 3.64 36.06
CA GLY A 637 6.85 2.43 35.25
C GLY A 637 8.12 1.60 35.35
N ASP A 638 8.00 0.29 35.23
CA ASP A 638 9.15 -0.60 35.19
C ASP A 638 9.82 -0.51 33.81
N ALA A 639 11.14 -0.67 33.76
CA ALA A 639 11.83 -0.95 32.50
C ALA A 639 11.60 -2.42 32.09
N ASP A 640 12.02 -2.78 30.88
CA ASP A 640 12.09 -4.19 30.45
C ASP A 640 13.45 -4.55 29.84
N ASN A 641 13.59 -5.78 29.36
CA ASN A 641 14.89 -6.39 29.10
C ASN A 641 15.57 -5.88 27.84
N ILE A 642 16.91 -5.94 27.88
CA ILE A 642 17.74 -5.76 26.69
C ILE A 642 18.60 -7.00 26.49
N ASP A 643 18.30 -7.77 25.45
CA ASP A 643 18.90 -9.06 25.17
C ASP A 643 19.67 -9.10 23.85
N LEU A 644 20.97 -9.42 23.93
CA LEU A 644 21.84 -9.58 22.76
C LEU A 644 22.51 -10.95 22.80
N PHE A 645 22.00 -11.88 21.99
CA PHE A 645 22.31 -13.30 22.08
C PHE A 645 22.89 -13.87 20.78
N GLY A 646 24.10 -14.43 20.84
CA GLY A 646 24.63 -15.20 19.71
C GLY A 646 26.02 -15.78 19.91
N PRO A 647 26.53 -16.56 18.94
CA PRO A 647 27.89 -17.11 18.98
C PRO A 647 28.98 -16.10 19.33
N GLU A 648 28.90 -14.92 18.72
CA GLU A 648 29.73 -13.75 19.04
C GLU A 648 28.82 -12.53 19.18
N VAL A 649 29.00 -11.74 20.24
CA VAL A 649 28.22 -10.52 20.48
C VAL A 649 29.17 -9.32 20.51
N THR A 650 28.90 -8.32 19.67
CA THR A 650 29.62 -7.05 19.70
C THR A 650 28.64 -5.90 19.88
N ASN A 651 28.78 -5.14 20.95
CA ASN A 651 27.98 -3.95 21.21
C ASN A 651 28.86 -2.71 21.48
N SER A 652 28.58 -1.61 20.78
CA SER A 652 29.16 -0.29 21.09
C SER A 652 28.15 0.78 21.49
N GLY A 653 26.85 0.51 21.36
CA GLY A 653 25.79 1.41 21.81
C GLY A 653 25.58 1.35 23.31
N ASN A 654 25.02 2.42 23.86
CA ASN A 654 24.58 2.48 25.25
C ASN A 654 23.28 1.69 25.41
N LEU A 655 23.14 0.99 26.53
CA LEU A 655 21.97 0.19 26.86
C LEU A 655 21.36 0.76 28.15
N THR A 656 20.11 1.19 28.08
CA THR A 656 19.38 1.85 29.18
C THR A 656 18.09 1.09 29.45
N ALA A 657 17.94 0.56 30.67
CA ALA A 657 16.76 -0.15 31.16
C ALA A 657 16.44 0.38 32.57
N VAL A 658 16.10 1.66 32.67
CA VAL A 658 15.93 2.38 33.94
C VAL A 658 14.46 2.46 34.30
N GLY A 659 14.12 2.10 35.54
CA GLY A 659 12.76 2.28 36.03
C GLY A 659 12.41 3.76 36.18
N GLY A 660 11.16 4.11 35.86
CA GLY A 660 10.66 5.48 35.90
C GLY A 660 10.62 6.07 37.31
N ASP A 661 10.75 7.39 37.39
CA ASP A 661 10.72 8.14 38.64
C ASP A 661 9.28 8.32 39.17
N ALA A 662 9.14 8.25 40.49
CA ALA A 662 7.99 8.74 41.23
C ALA A 662 8.36 9.80 42.26
N ASP A 663 7.38 10.59 42.75
CA ASP A 663 7.69 11.69 43.66
C ASP A 663 8.32 11.15 44.97
N PRO A 664 9.61 11.44 45.26
CA PRO A 664 10.28 10.92 46.44
C PRO A 664 9.77 11.56 47.75
N VAL A 665 8.88 12.54 47.71
CA VAL A 665 8.24 13.14 48.90
C VAL A 665 6.78 12.73 49.11
N LEU A 666 6.13 12.10 48.13
CA LEU A 666 4.75 11.63 48.24
C LEU A 666 4.67 10.31 49.01
N ALA A 667 4.03 10.33 50.17
CA ALA A 667 4.00 9.15 51.04
C ALA A 667 3.34 7.94 50.37
N GLY A 668 4.12 6.88 50.15
CA GLY A 668 3.65 5.63 49.53
C GLY A 668 3.98 5.52 48.05
N SER A 669 4.61 6.54 47.45
CA SER A 669 5.11 6.47 46.09
C SER A 669 6.22 5.43 45.93
N THR A 670 6.25 4.77 44.78
CA THR A 670 7.23 3.74 44.46
C THR A 670 7.86 4.06 43.10
N GLY A 671 9.19 4.10 43.02
CA GLY A 671 9.86 4.20 41.71
C GLY A 671 9.79 2.85 40.99
N GLY A 672 9.79 2.88 39.66
CA GLY A 672 9.79 1.66 38.86
C GLY A 672 11.09 0.87 39.01
N ASP A 673 11.02 -0.42 38.78
CA ASP A 673 12.18 -1.29 38.77
C ASP A 673 12.97 -1.08 37.47
N GLY A 674 14.30 -1.05 37.56
CA GLY A 674 15.15 -1.26 36.40
C GLY A 674 15.26 -2.75 36.11
N ASP A 675 15.44 -3.14 34.86
CA ASP A 675 15.45 -4.55 34.46
C ASP A 675 16.79 -5.00 33.86
N ASP A 676 16.81 -6.24 33.40
CA ASP A 676 18.01 -6.96 33.06
C ASP A 676 18.56 -6.53 31.70
N VAL A 677 19.89 -6.42 31.66
CA VAL A 677 20.64 -6.26 30.41
C VAL A 677 21.52 -7.48 30.24
N GLU A 678 21.15 -8.39 29.33
CA GLU A 678 21.88 -9.62 29.08
C GLU A 678 22.60 -9.62 27.72
N LEU A 679 23.92 -9.78 27.79
CA LEU A 679 24.73 -10.12 26.62
C LEU A 679 25.21 -11.56 26.78
N TYR A 680 24.78 -12.44 25.88
CA TYR A 680 25.07 -13.88 25.97
C TYR A 680 25.85 -14.41 24.76
N SER A 681 26.87 -15.21 25.05
CA SER A 681 27.55 -16.06 24.08
C SER A 681 27.86 -17.43 24.69
N PRO A 682 27.77 -18.53 23.92
CA PRO A 682 28.20 -19.86 24.36
C PRO A 682 29.67 -19.94 24.82
N ASP A 683 30.54 -19.04 24.33
CA ASP A 683 31.94 -18.92 24.75
C ASP A 683 32.12 -18.04 26.02
N GLY A 684 31.00 -17.70 26.67
CA GLY A 684 30.92 -16.78 27.79
C GLY A 684 31.47 -15.40 27.43
N ARG A 685 32.07 -14.71 28.41
CA ARG A 685 32.66 -13.38 28.20
C ARG A 685 33.69 -13.30 27.08
N ASN A 686 34.32 -14.40 26.67
CA ASN A 686 35.33 -14.37 25.60
C ASN A 686 34.70 -14.15 24.22
N GLY A 687 33.42 -14.52 24.04
CA GLY A 687 32.66 -14.29 22.81
C GLY A 687 31.98 -12.92 22.77
N ILE A 688 32.20 -12.06 23.78
CA ILE A 688 31.49 -10.79 23.93
C ILE A 688 32.48 -9.63 23.92
N THR A 689 32.19 -8.62 23.10
CA THR A 689 32.88 -7.32 23.10
C THR A 689 31.85 -6.22 23.32
N HIS A 690 31.82 -5.64 24.52
CA HIS A 690 30.97 -4.50 24.85
C HIS A 690 31.82 -3.26 25.20
N SER A 691 31.43 -2.10 24.67
CA SER A 691 32.15 -0.82 24.89
C SER A 691 31.27 0.38 25.20
N GLY A 692 29.94 0.24 25.09
CA GLY A 692 28.98 1.26 25.52
C GLY A 692 28.84 1.34 27.04
N THR A 693 27.91 2.15 27.51
CA THR A 693 27.50 2.16 28.92
C THR A 693 26.23 1.33 29.13
N VAL A 694 26.14 0.67 30.28
CA VAL A 694 24.90 0.03 30.75
C VAL A 694 24.36 0.85 31.92
N THR A 695 23.07 1.19 31.87
CA THR A 695 22.35 1.89 32.94
C THR A 695 21.04 1.16 33.19
N ASN A 696 20.88 0.57 34.37
CA ASN A 696 19.70 -0.23 34.72
C ASN A 696 19.31 -0.04 36.20
N ASN A 697 19.26 1.22 36.63
CA ASN A 697 18.93 1.54 38.02
C ASN A 697 17.41 1.57 38.22
N GLY A 698 16.96 1.32 39.44
CA GLY A 698 15.59 1.58 39.82
C GLY A 698 15.30 3.08 39.91
N GLY A 699 14.06 3.43 39.62
CA GLY A 699 13.54 4.78 39.72
C GLY A 699 13.42 5.29 41.16
N THR A 700 13.27 6.60 41.30
CA THR A 700 13.13 7.26 42.59
C THR A 700 11.69 7.18 43.13
N GLY A 701 11.55 7.24 44.45
CA GLY A 701 10.26 7.20 45.13
C GLY A 701 10.45 7.17 46.64
N THR A 702 9.37 7.25 47.43
CA THR A 702 9.51 7.01 48.89
C THR A 702 9.94 5.58 49.18
N THR A 703 9.54 4.65 48.30
CA THR A 703 10.18 3.35 48.08
C THR A 703 10.88 3.40 46.73
N PRO A 704 12.22 3.44 46.66
CA PRO A 704 12.93 3.34 45.38
C PRO A 704 12.66 1.98 44.73
N GLY A 705 12.65 1.95 43.40
CA GLY A 705 12.63 0.69 42.64
C GLY A 705 13.92 -0.10 42.84
N THR A 706 13.91 -1.36 42.42
CA THR A 706 15.10 -2.19 42.40
C THR A 706 15.97 -1.89 41.19
N ASP A 707 17.28 -1.88 41.39
CA ASP A 707 18.22 -1.90 40.26
C ASP A 707 18.16 -3.29 39.59
N GLY A 708 18.21 -3.32 38.25
CA GLY A 708 18.24 -4.55 37.46
C GLY A 708 19.62 -5.22 37.42
N ASP A 709 19.70 -6.42 36.86
CA ASP A 709 20.95 -7.16 36.75
C ASP A 709 21.66 -6.87 35.41
N TYR A 710 22.98 -6.66 35.46
CA TYR A 710 23.81 -6.66 34.25
C TYR A 710 24.49 -8.02 34.10
N ILE A 711 24.08 -8.80 33.09
CA ILE A 711 24.52 -10.17 32.87
C ILE A 711 25.44 -10.21 31.64
N LEU A 712 26.69 -10.65 31.85
CA LEU A 712 27.69 -10.75 30.79
C LEU A 712 28.24 -12.17 30.66
N GLY A 713 27.81 -12.87 29.61
CA GLY A 713 28.21 -14.25 29.32
C GLY A 713 27.73 -15.26 30.37
N GLY A 714 26.52 -15.03 30.91
CA GLY A 714 25.91 -15.84 31.97
C GLY A 714 26.45 -15.58 33.39
N GLU A 715 27.12 -14.44 33.61
CA GLU A 715 27.64 -14.03 34.92
C GLU A 715 27.16 -12.61 35.29
N LEU A 716 26.64 -12.46 36.50
CA LEU A 716 26.28 -11.15 37.09
C LEU A 716 27.52 -10.27 37.30
N MET A 717 27.42 -8.98 36.95
CA MET A 717 28.56 -8.04 36.86
C MET A 717 28.86 -7.19 38.10
#